data_AF-A0A951T9N2-F1
#
_entry.id   AF-A0A951T9N2-F1
#
_cell.length_a   1.000
_cell.length_b   1.000
_cell.length_c   1.000
_cell.angle_alpha   90.00
_cell.angle_beta   90.00
_cell.angle_gamma   90.00
#
_symmetry.space_group_name_H-M   'P 1'
#
loop_
_entity.id
_entity.type
_entity.pdbx_description
1 polymer ?
#
loop_
_entity_poly.entity_id
_entity_poly.type
_entity_poly.pdbx_seq_one_letter_code
_entity_poly.pdbx_strand_id
1 'polypeptide(L)'
;MNVRAACLAAVLLFCAVAPAEPPLSGIYLHPSEFADAGVAPAEREARMDAALDKIRRCGFTTLIPYANTSSGRAYWTGSDLAMAGPEDWDTLAVLAEKARARGMKVMPAVCLMVSGDKEPKGILEAHPEWALRDLEGNPLGYISAANPEARAWVVELVRNLAAHVRPEGIMLDYLRFPNRTDIRLDPEGERLFEARNPADTTLQNFKEASLTQLMKDIHGMLRKEHPECRIGLYTWGANVAQNHPVAQNWSEWKKMKLLDVLNVSGYCYTENYGDNYMEAFKKRLLDAKEKANVYWGDQVELTFALGVLTSHGAVKKAEEIGEYLAVARAAGYPGVAAFAWKSMEQYTDDAEREGWFRIHQTEPVSESRFTIRMTVEFGKDRGQNLGSLFELRDTEGRVVGGAGFTGAYNTYYRSDRTALHAYLRAPGAEDSPVFTPIPRPSESCQHYLSGGGNYVVATDRKSQDSAWSINRLEYTWIPEESAGFNIGQRYLKLLPNLLTLDGAEVFRFDPAKGTAGSYYYGEGALFYHVADADSPERRTHLYAVPWDPYTESAVPVEKAVVLDLPVPGEFPYAWGQHDGAVVVASNNGGFYRFRAGAWETLRPADPKTSFQIYTMLNYRGRLLMGQYPTGELFELVGDELRHLPGCPPRAPGASPRAREAQSMAIYRGDLYVGVWPWGELWRMKDPEGEWDYVGRLFTHPEIRPEVTAPYEAEMTALGEKVNNLWGQRITSLVPLTRRLIISTANKNGAPYEPRLEFLSDDRWREYGAVHEM
;
A
#
# COMPACT_ATOMS: atom_id res chain seq x y z
N MET A 1 50.13 17.09 -28.49
CA MET A 1 50.69 16.49 -27.26
C MET A 1 49.80 15.32 -26.90
N ASN A 2 50.35 14.10 -26.99
CA ASN A 2 49.63 12.83 -26.88
C ASN A 2 49.07 12.60 -25.47
N VAL A 3 47.80 12.22 -25.35
CA VAL A 3 47.31 11.44 -24.20
C VAL A 3 46.58 10.22 -24.74
N ARG A 4 47.15 9.06 -24.41
CA ARG A 4 46.70 7.72 -24.80
C ARG A 4 45.41 7.35 -24.07
N ALA A 5 44.45 6.81 -24.81
CA ALA A 5 43.31 6.12 -24.24
C ALA A 5 43.78 4.79 -23.62
N ALA A 6 43.51 4.59 -22.33
CA ALA A 6 43.62 3.29 -21.69
C ALA A 6 42.21 2.67 -21.66
N CYS A 7 42.00 1.63 -22.47
CA CYS A 7 40.83 0.77 -22.37
C CYS A 7 40.96 -0.07 -21.10
N LEU A 8 40.22 0.27 -20.06
CA LEU A 8 39.92 -0.65 -18.97
C LEU A 8 38.65 -1.42 -19.36
N ALA A 9 38.81 -2.71 -19.65
CA ALA A 9 37.68 -3.63 -19.83
C ALA A 9 37.01 -3.86 -18.46
N ALA A 10 35.96 -3.11 -18.16
CA ALA A 10 35.05 -3.43 -17.07
C ALA A 10 34.08 -4.50 -17.58
N VAL A 11 34.17 -5.71 -17.03
CA VAL A 11 33.15 -6.74 -17.18
C VAL A 11 31.89 -6.24 -16.48
N LEU A 12 30.97 -5.68 -17.27
CA LEU A 12 29.61 -5.38 -16.83
C LEU A 12 28.88 -6.71 -16.65
N LEU A 13 28.69 -7.13 -15.40
CA LEU A 13 27.62 -8.08 -15.08
C LEU A 13 26.30 -7.37 -15.39
N PHE A 14 25.70 -7.72 -16.52
CA PHE A 14 24.29 -7.43 -16.78
C PHE A 14 23.46 -8.21 -15.77
N CYS A 15 22.94 -7.54 -14.74
CA CYS A 15 21.70 -7.99 -14.12
C CYS A 15 20.61 -7.82 -15.17
N ALA A 16 20.37 -8.87 -15.96
CA ALA A 16 19.17 -8.96 -16.77
C ALA A 16 17.98 -8.83 -15.81
N VAL A 17 17.23 -7.73 -15.92
CA VAL A 17 15.90 -7.64 -15.32
C VAL A 17 15.11 -8.77 -15.96
N ALA A 18 14.81 -9.82 -15.18
CA ALA A 18 14.00 -10.92 -15.66
C ALA A 18 12.69 -10.33 -16.22
N PRO A 19 12.25 -10.73 -17.42
CA PRO A 19 10.96 -10.30 -17.93
C PRO A 19 9.88 -10.66 -16.89
N ALA A 20 8.93 -9.76 -16.66
CA ALA A 20 7.81 -10.02 -15.76
C ALA A 20 7.16 -11.36 -16.13
N GLU A 21 6.94 -12.23 -15.15
CA GLU A 21 6.40 -13.55 -15.43
C GLU A 21 5.04 -13.43 -16.14
N PRO A 22 4.79 -14.31 -17.12
CA PRO A 22 3.46 -14.43 -17.72
C PRO A 22 2.37 -14.69 -16.66
N PRO A 23 1.18 -14.05 -16.72
CA PRO A 23 0.08 -14.44 -15.84
C PRO A 23 -0.25 -15.92 -15.94
N LEU A 24 -0.66 -16.49 -14.81
CA LEU A 24 -1.00 -17.88 -14.62
C LEU A 24 -2.12 -18.28 -15.58
N SER A 25 -1.81 -19.21 -16.49
CA SER A 25 -2.79 -19.98 -17.24
C SER A 25 -2.76 -21.42 -16.72
N GLY A 26 -3.55 -21.69 -15.68
CA GLY A 26 -3.51 -22.92 -14.89
C GLY A 26 -4.70 -23.86 -15.13
N ILE A 27 -4.47 -25.17 -14.99
CA ILE A 27 -5.53 -26.20 -14.97
C ILE A 27 -5.32 -27.15 -13.78
N TYR A 28 -6.33 -27.28 -12.92
CA TYR A 28 -6.36 -28.28 -11.87
C TYR A 28 -6.58 -29.67 -12.46
N LEU A 29 -5.87 -30.67 -11.93
CA LEU A 29 -5.96 -32.06 -12.38
C LEU A 29 -6.03 -32.99 -11.17
N HIS A 30 -6.96 -33.95 -11.19
CA HIS A 30 -7.06 -34.99 -10.17
C HIS A 30 -6.24 -36.21 -10.61
N PRO A 31 -5.15 -36.57 -9.90
CA PRO A 31 -4.30 -37.68 -10.36
C PRO A 31 -4.97 -39.06 -10.29
N SER A 32 -6.09 -39.21 -9.58
CA SER A 32 -6.87 -40.46 -9.55
C SER A 32 -7.29 -40.94 -10.95
N GLU A 33 -7.41 -40.03 -11.91
CA GLU A 33 -7.69 -40.36 -13.33
C GLU A 33 -6.57 -41.19 -13.98
N PHE A 34 -5.36 -41.12 -13.42
CA PHE A 34 -4.14 -41.76 -13.94
C PHE A 34 -3.48 -42.70 -12.93
N ALA A 35 -4.15 -42.99 -11.81
CA ALA A 35 -3.65 -43.80 -10.71
C ALA A 35 -4.44 -45.10 -10.50
N ASP A 36 -5.12 -45.61 -11.53
CA ASP A 36 -5.86 -46.88 -11.44
C ASP A 36 -4.90 -48.08 -11.46
N ALA A 37 -4.83 -48.81 -10.34
CA ALA A 37 -4.02 -50.01 -10.16
C ALA A 37 -4.29 -51.10 -11.22
N GLY A 38 -5.50 -51.18 -11.76
CA GLY A 38 -5.89 -52.15 -12.78
C GLY A 38 -5.40 -51.83 -14.20
N VAL A 39 -4.92 -50.61 -14.45
CA VAL A 39 -4.41 -50.18 -15.75
C VAL A 39 -2.88 -50.33 -15.79
N ALA A 40 -2.33 -50.87 -16.87
CA ALA A 40 -0.88 -51.05 -17.00
C ALA A 40 -0.15 -49.69 -17.00
N PRO A 41 1.08 -49.57 -16.43
CA PRO A 41 1.82 -48.31 -16.36
C PRO A 41 1.94 -47.57 -17.70
N ALA A 42 2.27 -48.29 -18.77
CA ALA A 42 2.39 -47.72 -20.12
C ALA A 42 1.06 -47.11 -20.62
N GLU A 43 -0.08 -47.70 -20.26
CA GLU A 43 -1.39 -47.16 -20.63
C GLU A 43 -1.76 -45.94 -19.77
N ARG A 44 -1.40 -45.93 -18.47
CA ARG A 44 -1.56 -44.74 -17.63
C ARG A 44 -0.76 -43.56 -18.19
N GLU A 45 0.50 -43.81 -18.54
CA GLU A 45 1.36 -42.80 -19.16
C GLU A 45 0.80 -42.30 -20.49
N ALA A 46 0.31 -43.19 -21.36
CA ALA A 46 -0.32 -42.80 -22.62
C ALA A 46 -1.56 -41.91 -22.40
N ARG A 47 -2.37 -42.19 -21.38
CA ARG A 47 -3.50 -41.33 -20.98
C ARG A 47 -3.02 -39.97 -20.47
N MET A 48 -1.96 -39.93 -19.66
CA MET A 48 -1.35 -38.67 -19.21
C MET A 48 -0.84 -37.86 -20.40
N ASP A 49 -0.14 -38.50 -21.34
CA ASP A 49 0.40 -37.84 -22.53
C ASP A 49 -0.72 -37.24 -23.39
N ALA A 50 -1.79 -37.99 -23.65
CA ALA A 50 -2.96 -37.49 -24.37
C ALA A 50 -3.64 -36.30 -23.67
N ALA A 51 -3.79 -36.36 -22.35
CA ALA A 51 -4.36 -35.27 -21.55
C ALA A 51 -3.48 -34.02 -21.60
N LEU A 52 -2.17 -34.16 -21.36
CA LEU A 52 -1.23 -33.04 -21.34
C LEU A 52 -1.03 -32.40 -22.72
N ASP A 53 -1.08 -33.17 -23.80
CA ASP A 53 -1.07 -32.63 -25.17
C ASP A 53 -2.30 -31.75 -25.42
N LYS A 54 -3.47 -32.21 -25.00
CA LYS A 54 -4.73 -31.45 -25.14
C LYS A 54 -4.74 -30.20 -24.26
N ILE A 55 -4.28 -30.30 -23.01
CA ILE A 55 -4.08 -29.16 -22.10
C ILE A 55 -3.20 -28.09 -22.75
N ARG A 56 -2.05 -28.49 -23.29
CA ARG A 56 -1.11 -27.57 -23.94
C ARG A 56 -1.74 -26.87 -25.15
N ARG A 57 -2.49 -27.59 -26.00
CA ARG A 57 -3.16 -27.00 -27.18
C ARG A 57 -4.15 -25.89 -26.83
N CYS A 58 -4.89 -26.05 -25.72
CA CYS A 58 -5.81 -25.03 -25.21
C CYS A 58 -5.10 -23.74 -24.76
N GLY A 59 -3.78 -23.78 -24.52
CA GLY A 59 -2.99 -22.62 -24.11
C GLY A 59 -2.63 -22.57 -22.63
N PHE A 60 -2.98 -23.59 -21.84
CA PHE A 60 -2.55 -23.67 -20.45
C PHE A 60 -1.03 -23.82 -20.34
N THR A 61 -0.42 -23.04 -19.45
CA THR A 61 1.03 -22.99 -19.22
C THR A 61 1.44 -23.65 -17.92
N THR A 62 0.49 -23.90 -17.01
CA THR A 62 0.76 -24.45 -15.68
C THR A 62 -0.20 -25.59 -15.36
N LEU A 63 0.35 -26.74 -14.98
CA LEU A 63 -0.40 -27.86 -14.44
C LEU A 63 -0.53 -27.72 -12.93
N ILE A 64 -1.73 -27.89 -12.38
CA ILE A 64 -2.01 -27.83 -10.95
C ILE A 64 -2.53 -29.20 -10.48
N PRO A 65 -1.67 -30.24 -10.42
CA PRO A 65 -2.10 -31.56 -9.97
C PRO A 65 -2.28 -31.57 -8.44
N TYR A 66 -3.30 -32.25 -7.93
CA TYR A 66 -3.39 -32.46 -6.48
C TYR A 66 -2.26 -33.37 -5.98
N ALA A 67 -1.49 -32.94 -4.98
CA ALA A 67 -0.45 -33.75 -4.36
C ALA A 67 -1.03 -34.79 -3.40
N ASN A 68 -2.14 -34.46 -2.72
CA ASN A 68 -2.82 -35.32 -1.77
C ASN A 68 -4.36 -35.17 -1.85
N THR A 69 -5.07 -36.12 -1.26
CA THR A 69 -6.52 -36.10 -1.12
C THR A 69 -6.94 -35.39 0.16
N SER A 70 -8.20 -34.94 0.22
CA SER A 70 -8.79 -34.41 1.46
C SER A 70 -8.96 -35.46 2.58
N SER A 71 -8.70 -36.73 2.28
CA SER A 71 -8.67 -37.82 3.27
C SER A 71 -7.26 -38.14 3.77
N GLY A 72 -6.25 -37.34 3.40
CA GLY A 72 -4.87 -37.54 3.86
C GLY A 72 -4.13 -38.69 3.17
N ARG A 73 -4.35 -38.91 1.86
CA ARG A 73 -3.57 -39.86 1.04
C ARG A 73 -2.74 -39.13 -0.01
N ALA A 74 -1.52 -39.57 -0.30
CA ALA A 74 -0.61 -38.94 -1.25
C ALA A 74 -0.65 -39.57 -2.65
N TYR A 75 -0.37 -38.78 -3.69
CA TYR A 75 -0.14 -39.28 -5.06
C TYR A 75 1.36 -39.38 -5.41
N TRP A 76 2.23 -39.29 -4.41
CA TRP A 76 3.67 -39.29 -4.52
C TRP A 76 4.31 -40.08 -3.38
N THR A 77 5.46 -40.67 -3.67
CA THR A 77 6.20 -41.54 -2.76
C THR A 77 7.10 -40.73 -1.82
N GLY A 78 7.50 -41.30 -0.68
CA GLY A 78 8.40 -40.61 0.26
C GLY A 78 7.70 -39.61 1.19
N SER A 79 6.37 -39.69 1.31
CA SER A 79 5.60 -39.03 2.35
C SER A 79 5.15 -40.04 3.41
N ASP A 80 4.87 -39.58 4.63
CA ASP A 80 4.27 -40.42 5.69
C ASP A 80 2.78 -40.72 5.47
N LEU A 81 2.20 -40.24 4.37
CA LEU A 81 0.81 -40.50 3.99
C LEU A 81 0.71 -41.78 3.16
N ALA A 82 -0.36 -42.54 3.40
CA ALA A 82 -0.68 -43.69 2.56
C ALA A 82 -0.94 -43.27 1.10
N MET A 83 -0.55 -44.12 0.14
CA MET A 83 -0.73 -43.83 -1.28
C MET A 83 -2.20 -43.83 -1.69
N ALA A 84 -2.66 -42.85 -2.47
CA ALA A 84 -4.00 -42.81 -3.06
C ALA A 84 -4.10 -43.68 -4.34
N GLY A 85 -2.96 -43.98 -4.96
CA GLY A 85 -2.81 -44.90 -6.08
C GLY A 85 -2.02 -46.16 -5.69
N PRO A 86 -1.42 -46.86 -6.66
CA PRO A 86 -0.55 -48.01 -6.41
C PRO A 86 0.67 -47.60 -5.60
N GLU A 87 1.08 -48.43 -4.65
CA GLU A 87 2.16 -48.14 -3.69
C GLU A 87 3.51 -47.88 -4.37
N ASP A 88 3.75 -48.47 -5.53
CA ASP A 88 4.98 -48.35 -6.31
C ASP A 88 4.89 -47.36 -7.48
N TRP A 89 3.85 -46.51 -7.51
CA TRP A 89 3.59 -45.60 -8.63
C TRP A 89 3.46 -44.14 -8.21
N ASP A 90 4.52 -43.38 -8.46
CA ASP A 90 4.57 -41.94 -8.19
C ASP A 90 3.85 -41.13 -9.28
N THR A 91 2.52 -41.08 -9.16
CA THR A 91 1.66 -40.45 -10.17
C THR A 91 1.99 -38.96 -10.33
N LEU A 92 2.29 -38.27 -9.23
CA LEU A 92 2.60 -36.85 -9.26
C LEU A 92 3.94 -36.56 -9.94
N ALA A 93 5.00 -37.32 -9.63
CA ALA A 93 6.31 -37.12 -10.24
C ALA A 93 6.26 -37.38 -11.75
N VAL A 94 5.58 -38.43 -12.19
CA VAL A 94 5.42 -38.75 -13.62
C VAL A 94 4.63 -37.66 -14.35
N LEU A 95 3.53 -37.16 -13.77
CA LEU A 95 2.78 -36.03 -14.32
C LEU A 95 3.66 -34.77 -14.43
N ALA A 96 4.43 -34.47 -13.38
CA ALA A 96 5.30 -33.30 -13.35
C ALA A 96 6.39 -33.37 -14.42
N GLU A 97 7.04 -34.53 -14.59
CA GLU A 97 8.04 -34.75 -15.63
C GLU A 97 7.44 -34.58 -17.04
N LYS A 98 6.31 -35.24 -17.31
CA LYS A 98 5.63 -35.17 -18.62
C LYS A 98 5.11 -33.77 -18.95
N ALA A 99 4.68 -33.00 -17.94
CA ALA A 99 4.26 -31.61 -18.12
C ALA A 99 5.45 -30.70 -18.45
N ARG A 100 6.59 -30.87 -17.75
CA ARG A 100 7.82 -30.11 -18.02
C ARG A 100 8.42 -30.44 -19.38
N ALA A 101 8.36 -31.69 -19.83
CA ALA A 101 8.75 -32.08 -21.18
C ALA A 101 7.95 -31.33 -22.26
N ARG A 102 6.75 -30.83 -21.90
CA ARG A 102 5.87 -29.98 -22.70
C ARG A 102 5.98 -28.50 -22.33
N GLY A 103 7.07 -28.08 -21.69
CA GLY A 103 7.33 -26.67 -21.36
C GLY A 103 6.30 -26.05 -20.41
N MET A 104 5.51 -26.85 -19.69
CA MET A 104 4.58 -26.37 -18.68
C MET A 104 5.26 -26.29 -17.32
N LYS A 105 4.85 -25.30 -16.51
CA LYS A 105 5.16 -25.22 -15.08
C LYS A 105 4.28 -26.21 -14.32
N VAL A 106 4.73 -26.62 -13.13
CA VAL A 106 4.03 -27.53 -12.23
C VAL A 106 3.84 -26.83 -10.89
N MET A 107 2.58 -26.68 -10.49
CA MET A 107 2.19 -26.04 -9.24
C MET A 107 1.25 -26.95 -8.43
N PRO A 108 1.76 -27.98 -7.72
CA PRO A 108 0.89 -28.95 -7.06
C PRO A 108 -0.05 -28.31 -6.03
N ALA A 109 -1.32 -28.70 -6.05
CA ALA A 109 -2.29 -28.31 -5.04
C ALA A 109 -2.20 -29.23 -3.82
N VAL A 110 -2.11 -28.68 -2.62
CA VAL A 110 -1.95 -29.45 -1.38
C VAL A 110 -3.09 -29.13 -0.43
N CYS A 111 -3.86 -30.15 -0.04
CA CYS A 111 -4.86 -30.07 1.03
C CYS A 111 -4.13 -30.12 2.38
N LEU A 112 -4.05 -29.00 3.09
CA LEU A 112 -3.21 -28.91 4.28
C LEU A 112 -3.90 -29.31 5.59
N MET A 113 -5.08 -28.75 5.87
CA MET A 113 -5.71 -28.95 7.18
C MET A 113 -6.79 -30.03 7.19
N VAL A 114 -7.38 -30.38 6.04
CA VAL A 114 -8.41 -31.41 5.97
C VAL A 114 -7.78 -32.80 5.85
N SER A 115 -8.21 -33.73 6.69
CA SER A 115 -7.77 -35.13 6.68
C SER A 115 -8.91 -36.03 7.14
N GLY A 116 -9.94 -36.15 6.29
CA GLY A 116 -11.12 -36.99 6.49
C GLY A 116 -12.45 -36.25 6.65
N ASP A 117 -12.42 -34.91 6.79
CA ASP A 117 -13.55 -33.98 6.93
C ASP A 117 -14.43 -34.26 8.16
N LYS A 118 -15.19 -35.35 8.15
CA LYS A 118 -16.12 -35.73 9.22
C LYS A 118 -15.44 -36.51 10.35
N GLU A 119 -14.55 -37.44 9.99
CA GLU A 119 -13.87 -38.34 10.92
C GLU A 119 -12.36 -38.34 10.63
N PRO A 120 -11.49 -38.59 11.62
CA PRO A 120 -10.03 -38.67 11.43
C PRO A 120 -9.64 -39.69 10.35
N LYS A 121 -8.83 -39.27 9.39
CA LYS A 121 -8.17 -40.13 8.38
C LYS A 121 -6.73 -39.68 8.18
N GLY A 122 -5.91 -40.50 7.52
CA GLY A 122 -4.54 -40.13 7.18
C GLY A 122 -3.71 -39.95 8.44
N ILE A 123 -2.97 -38.84 8.54
CA ILE A 123 -2.10 -38.59 9.71
C ILE A 123 -2.86 -38.58 11.04
N LEU A 124 -4.14 -38.22 11.04
CA LEU A 124 -4.96 -38.17 12.25
C LEU A 124 -5.36 -39.55 12.78
N GLU A 125 -5.15 -40.63 12.02
CA GLU A 125 -5.29 -42.00 12.52
C GLU A 125 -4.15 -42.36 13.48
N ALA A 126 -2.94 -41.88 13.19
CA ALA A 126 -1.77 -42.03 14.05
C ALA A 126 -1.71 -40.97 15.16
N HIS A 127 -2.20 -39.77 14.88
CA HIS A 127 -2.18 -38.61 15.79
C HIS A 127 -3.58 -38.03 16.02
N PRO A 128 -4.50 -38.79 16.65
CA PRO A 128 -5.85 -38.30 16.94
C PRO A 128 -5.85 -37.10 17.89
N GLU A 129 -4.80 -36.90 18.69
CA GLU A 129 -4.57 -35.73 19.55
C GLU A 129 -4.34 -34.44 18.77
N TRP A 130 -3.95 -34.49 17.49
CA TRP A 130 -3.80 -33.30 16.64
C TRP A 130 -5.11 -32.83 16.01
N ALA A 131 -6.18 -33.62 16.11
CA ALA A 131 -7.42 -33.32 15.45
C ALA A 131 -8.25 -32.25 16.20
N LEU A 132 -8.93 -31.37 15.47
CA LEU A 132 -10.00 -30.55 16.05
C LEU A 132 -11.09 -31.44 16.67
N ARG A 133 -11.90 -30.88 17.56
CA ARG A 133 -12.96 -31.60 18.27
C ARG A 133 -14.35 -31.07 17.91
N ASP A 134 -15.36 -31.91 17.94
CA ASP A 134 -16.76 -31.46 18.02
C ASP A 134 -17.09 -30.96 19.46
N LEU A 135 -18.34 -30.56 19.70
CA LEU A 135 -18.76 -30.05 21.00
C LEU A 135 -18.77 -31.14 22.08
N GLU A 136 -18.98 -32.40 21.68
CA GLU A 136 -18.95 -33.59 22.52
C GLU A 136 -17.51 -34.04 22.85
N GLY A 137 -16.51 -33.49 22.17
CA GLY A 137 -15.09 -33.79 22.38
C GLY A 137 -14.55 -34.93 21.51
N ASN A 138 -15.30 -35.41 20.52
CA ASN A 138 -14.83 -36.41 19.56
C ASN A 138 -13.91 -35.78 18.51
N PRO A 139 -12.88 -36.51 18.04
CA PRO A 139 -11.96 -36.01 17.02
C PRO A 139 -12.65 -35.88 15.65
N LEU A 140 -12.36 -34.78 14.94
CA LEU A 140 -12.83 -34.49 13.58
C LEU A 140 -11.76 -34.78 12.52
N GLY A 141 -12.15 -34.88 11.26
CA GLY A 141 -11.22 -35.04 10.13
C GLY A 141 -10.49 -33.76 9.72
N TYR A 142 -10.04 -32.96 10.69
CA TYR A 142 -9.29 -31.72 10.49
C TYR A 142 -8.12 -31.60 11.46
N ILE A 143 -6.92 -31.36 10.91
CA ILE A 143 -5.70 -31.08 11.65
C ILE A 143 -5.84 -29.70 12.31
N SER A 144 -5.43 -29.59 13.57
CA SER A 144 -5.50 -28.33 14.30
C SER A 144 -4.28 -27.45 14.00
N ALA A 145 -4.52 -26.26 13.44
CA ALA A 145 -3.46 -25.26 13.29
C ALA A 145 -3.00 -24.67 14.64
N ALA A 146 -3.74 -24.86 15.73
CA ALA A 146 -3.36 -24.39 17.06
C ALA A 146 -2.25 -25.25 17.69
N ASN A 147 -2.17 -26.53 17.33
CA ASN A 147 -1.19 -27.46 17.86
C ASN A 147 0.20 -27.26 17.21
N PRO A 148 1.26 -26.95 17.97
CA PRO A 148 2.60 -26.72 17.41
C PRO A 148 3.21 -27.93 16.69
N GLU A 149 3.01 -29.15 17.19
CA GLU A 149 3.54 -30.38 16.58
C GLU A 149 2.82 -30.67 15.26
N ALA A 150 1.50 -30.52 15.24
CA ALA A 150 0.71 -30.66 14.03
C ALA A 150 1.14 -29.64 12.94
N ARG A 151 1.38 -28.37 13.32
CA ARG A 151 1.93 -27.36 12.40
C ARG A 151 3.29 -27.77 11.86
N ALA A 152 4.20 -28.24 12.71
CA ALA A 152 5.53 -28.68 12.30
C ALA A 152 5.45 -29.82 11.28
N TRP A 153 4.56 -30.78 11.50
CA TRP A 153 4.31 -31.86 10.55
C TRP A 153 3.77 -31.35 9.20
N VAL A 154 2.83 -30.41 9.19
CA VAL A 154 2.31 -29.82 7.94
C VAL A 154 3.43 -29.09 7.17
N VAL A 155 4.31 -28.37 7.85
CA VAL A 155 5.48 -27.73 7.22
C VAL A 155 6.41 -28.77 6.61
N GLU A 156 6.64 -29.89 7.31
CA GLU A 156 7.49 -30.98 6.83
C GLU A 156 6.88 -31.69 5.61
N LEU A 157 5.56 -31.87 5.57
CA LEU A 157 4.85 -32.39 4.40
C LEU A 157 5.10 -31.50 3.16
N VAL A 158 5.00 -30.17 3.32
CA VAL A 158 5.26 -29.22 2.22
C VAL A 158 6.74 -29.22 1.84
N ARG A 159 7.66 -29.32 2.81
CA ARG A 159 9.11 -29.43 2.58
C ARG A 159 9.44 -30.67 1.75
N ASN A 160 8.94 -31.84 2.16
CA ASN A 160 9.18 -33.10 1.48
C ASN A 160 8.61 -33.09 0.06
N LEU A 161 7.42 -32.52 -0.14
CA LEU A 161 6.86 -32.32 -1.48
C LEU A 161 7.75 -31.41 -2.34
N ALA A 162 8.22 -30.29 -1.80
CA ALA A 162 9.07 -29.35 -2.52
C ALA A 162 10.43 -29.98 -2.89
N ALA A 163 11.01 -30.77 -2.00
CA ALA A 163 12.23 -31.53 -2.25
C ALA A 163 12.02 -32.62 -3.32
N HIS A 164 10.87 -33.29 -3.30
CA HIS A 164 10.54 -34.41 -4.18
C HIS A 164 10.34 -33.99 -5.64
N VAL A 165 9.43 -33.05 -5.91
CA VAL A 165 9.07 -32.66 -7.28
C VAL A 165 9.67 -31.34 -7.75
N ARG A 166 10.32 -30.58 -6.84
CA ARG A 166 10.91 -29.24 -7.10
C ARG A 166 9.99 -28.35 -7.93
N PRO A 167 8.78 -28.06 -7.45
CA PRO A 167 7.77 -27.41 -8.26
C PRO A 167 8.09 -25.92 -8.46
N GLU A 168 7.62 -25.34 -9.56
CA GLU A 168 7.73 -23.90 -9.82
C GLU A 168 6.76 -23.10 -8.93
N GLY A 169 5.77 -23.75 -8.32
CA GLY A 169 4.99 -23.19 -7.22
C GLY A 169 4.24 -24.25 -6.42
N ILE A 170 3.57 -23.85 -5.34
CA ILE A 170 2.65 -24.71 -4.57
C ILE A 170 1.34 -23.95 -4.38
N MET A 171 0.22 -24.59 -4.72
CA MET A 171 -1.11 -24.05 -4.50
C MET A 171 -1.66 -24.59 -3.16
N LEU A 172 -1.69 -23.74 -2.14
CA LEU A 172 -2.20 -24.08 -0.82
C LEU A 172 -3.73 -24.14 -0.87
N ASP A 173 -4.28 -25.34 -0.68
CA ASP A 173 -5.72 -25.59 -0.57
C ASP A 173 -6.03 -26.08 0.85
N TYR A 174 -7.26 -25.85 1.30
CA TYR A 174 -7.68 -26.17 2.67
C TYR A 174 -6.76 -25.63 3.77
N LEU A 175 -5.97 -24.56 3.51
CA LEU A 175 -5.31 -23.78 4.56
C LEU A 175 -6.37 -22.94 5.29
N ARG A 176 -7.19 -23.62 6.10
CA ARG A 176 -8.32 -23.06 6.84
C ARG A 176 -8.87 -24.03 7.87
N PHE A 177 -9.59 -23.50 8.84
CA PHE A 177 -10.51 -24.26 9.70
C PHE A 177 -11.77 -24.67 8.92
N PRO A 178 -12.53 -25.69 9.38
CA PRO A 178 -13.82 -26.02 8.79
C PRO A 178 -14.80 -24.84 8.93
N ASN A 179 -15.69 -24.67 7.95
CA ASN A 179 -16.67 -23.59 7.96
C ASN A 179 -17.88 -23.92 8.84
N ARG A 180 -17.65 -24.00 10.16
CA ARG A 180 -18.68 -24.28 11.15
C ARG A 180 -18.28 -23.67 12.50
N THR A 181 -19.26 -23.35 13.33
CA THR A 181 -19.04 -22.65 14.62
C THR A 181 -19.03 -23.60 15.82
N ASP A 182 -19.48 -24.82 15.63
CA ASP A 182 -19.59 -25.90 16.61
C ASP A 182 -18.34 -26.80 16.60
N ILE A 183 -17.17 -26.17 16.74
CA ILE A 183 -15.89 -26.87 16.90
C ILE A 183 -15.17 -26.40 18.15
N ARG A 184 -14.37 -27.30 18.70
CA ARG A 184 -13.38 -27.05 19.74
C ARG A 184 -11.98 -27.28 19.21
N LEU A 185 -11.00 -26.67 19.85
CA LEU A 185 -9.59 -26.92 19.53
C LEU A 185 -9.19 -28.33 19.95
N ASP A 186 -8.03 -28.79 19.48
CA ASP A 186 -7.39 -29.98 20.04
C ASP A 186 -6.96 -29.72 21.51
N PRO A 187 -6.67 -30.77 22.31
CA PRO A 187 -6.33 -30.60 23.72
C PRO A 187 -5.18 -29.62 24.00
N GLU A 188 -4.14 -29.61 23.16
CA GLU A 188 -3.01 -28.69 23.31
C GLU A 188 -3.38 -27.28 22.85
N GLY A 189 -4.16 -27.16 21.77
CA GLY A 189 -4.74 -25.89 21.32
C GLY A 189 -5.61 -25.22 22.38
N GLU A 190 -6.47 -25.97 23.09
CA GLU A 190 -7.27 -25.46 24.22
C GLU A 190 -6.35 -24.95 25.34
N ARG A 191 -5.33 -25.73 25.73
CA ARG A 191 -4.36 -25.34 26.77
C ARG A 191 -3.64 -24.02 26.42
N LEU A 192 -3.22 -23.87 25.17
CA LEU A 192 -2.55 -22.66 24.68
C LEU A 192 -3.50 -21.46 24.60
N PHE A 193 -4.76 -21.69 24.26
CA PHE A 193 -5.78 -20.64 24.25
C PHE A 193 -6.12 -20.15 25.66
N GLU A 194 -6.33 -21.06 26.61
CA GLU A 194 -6.59 -20.74 28.02
C GLU A 194 -5.43 -19.95 28.65
N ALA A 195 -4.19 -20.31 28.32
CA ALA A 195 -3.00 -19.60 28.79
C ALA A 195 -2.90 -18.14 28.31
N ARG A 196 -3.60 -17.77 27.22
CA ARG A 196 -3.64 -16.39 26.71
C ARG A 196 -4.71 -15.51 27.35
N ASN A 197 -5.56 -16.07 28.22
CA ASN A 197 -6.72 -15.42 28.84
C ASN A 197 -7.79 -14.94 27.81
N PRO A 198 -9.01 -15.51 27.79
CA PRO A 198 -10.06 -15.12 26.86
C PRO A 198 -10.52 -13.65 26.93
N ALA A 199 -10.24 -12.94 28.04
CA ALA A 199 -10.48 -11.51 28.15
C ALA A 199 -9.60 -10.67 27.21
N ASP A 200 -8.42 -11.18 26.87
CA ASP A 200 -7.41 -10.48 26.05
C ASP A 200 -7.42 -10.95 24.58
N THR A 201 -7.97 -12.14 24.31
CA THR A 201 -8.05 -12.69 22.94
C THR A 201 -9.27 -13.59 22.76
N THR A 202 -10.05 -13.33 21.71
CA THR A 202 -11.19 -14.21 21.36
C THR A 202 -10.70 -15.50 20.72
N LEU A 203 -11.49 -16.58 20.78
CA LEU A 203 -11.17 -17.84 20.11
C LEU A 203 -10.96 -17.64 18.60
N GLN A 204 -11.75 -16.77 17.97
CA GLN A 204 -11.62 -16.47 16.56
C GLN A 204 -10.27 -15.80 16.24
N ASN A 205 -9.85 -14.81 17.03
CA ASN A 205 -8.54 -14.18 16.88
C ASN A 205 -7.40 -15.20 17.08
N PHE A 206 -7.57 -16.12 18.03
CA PHE A 206 -6.60 -17.20 18.26
C PHE A 206 -6.50 -18.17 17.08
N LYS A 207 -7.62 -18.57 16.47
CA LYS A 207 -7.65 -19.41 15.26
C LYS A 207 -6.94 -18.72 14.09
N GLU A 208 -7.22 -17.43 13.86
CA GLU A 208 -6.58 -16.64 12.81
C GLU A 208 -5.08 -16.51 13.04
N ALA A 209 -4.65 -16.24 14.27
CA ALA A 209 -3.25 -16.18 14.65
C ALA A 209 -2.53 -17.52 14.43
N SER A 210 -3.19 -18.62 14.78
CA SER A 210 -2.65 -19.98 14.64
C SER A 210 -2.43 -20.37 13.17
N LEU A 211 -3.42 -20.09 12.31
CA LEU A 211 -3.30 -20.34 10.88
C LEU A 211 -2.30 -19.40 10.20
N THR A 212 -2.24 -18.14 10.66
CA THR A 212 -1.23 -17.17 10.22
C THR A 212 0.19 -17.63 10.58
N GLN A 213 0.37 -18.22 11.77
CA GLN A 213 1.66 -18.78 12.14
C GLN A 213 2.06 -19.93 11.21
N LEU A 214 1.14 -20.85 10.91
CA LEU A 214 1.40 -21.92 9.93
C LEU A 214 1.79 -21.36 8.55
N MET A 215 1.09 -20.32 8.06
CA MET A 215 1.43 -19.66 6.80
C MET A 215 2.85 -19.05 6.84
N LYS A 216 3.23 -18.41 7.95
CA LYS A 216 4.60 -17.87 8.15
C LYS A 216 5.65 -18.98 8.16
N ASP A 217 5.36 -20.11 8.81
CA ASP A 217 6.29 -21.23 8.91
C ASP A 217 6.51 -21.90 7.54
N ILE A 218 5.43 -22.11 6.76
CA ILE A 218 5.50 -22.60 5.36
C ILE A 218 6.29 -21.62 4.49
N HIS A 219 5.96 -20.32 4.56
CA HIS A 219 6.65 -19.29 3.79
C HIS A 219 8.14 -19.22 4.14
N GLY A 220 8.49 -19.17 5.42
CA GLY A 220 9.86 -19.09 5.89
C GLY A 220 10.69 -20.31 5.47
N MET A 221 10.09 -21.51 5.51
CA MET A 221 10.71 -22.72 5.00
C MET A 221 10.94 -22.64 3.48
N LEU A 222 9.92 -22.32 2.69
CA LEU A 222 10.04 -22.26 1.23
C LEU A 222 11.03 -21.18 0.79
N ARG A 223 11.02 -19.99 1.41
CA ARG A 223 12.00 -18.94 1.07
C ARG A 223 13.43 -19.31 1.41
N LYS A 224 13.63 -20.11 2.45
CA LYS A 224 14.97 -20.56 2.85
C LYS A 224 15.52 -21.66 1.93
N GLU A 225 14.68 -22.59 1.50
CA GLU A 225 15.13 -23.84 0.86
C GLU A 225 14.75 -23.95 -0.62
N HIS A 226 13.69 -23.27 -1.03
CA HIS A 226 13.16 -23.26 -2.40
C HIS A 226 12.74 -21.83 -2.80
N PRO A 227 13.66 -20.84 -2.81
CA PRO A 227 13.32 -19.41 -2.95
C PRO A 227 12.55 -19.07 -4.24
N GLU A 228 12.79 -19.83 -5.32
CA GLU A 228 12.12 -19.70 -6.62
C GLU A 228 10.68 -20.27 -6.66
N CYS A 229 10.29 -21.05 -5.64
CA CYS A 229 8.97 -21.66 -5.58
C CYS A 229 7.91 -20.60 -5.23
N ARG A 230 6.94 -20.43 -6.11
CA ARG A 230 5.81 -19.52 -5.89
C ARG A 230 4.79 -20.09 -4.92
N ILE A 231 4.26 -19.28 -4.02
CA ILE A 231 3.25 -19.67 -3.05
C ILE A 231 1.89 -19.12 -3.51
N GLY A 232 1.00 -20.01 -3.93
CA GLY A 232 -0.39 -19.69 -4.25
C GLY A 232 -1.35 -20.08 -3.15
N LEU A 233 -2.46 -19.35 -3.03
CA LEU A 233 -3.52 -19.65 -2.08
C LEU A 233 -4.88 -19.72 -2.79
N TYR A 234 -5.62 -20.81 -2.60
CA TYR A 234 -7.05 -20.84 -2.92
C TYR A 234 -7.88 -20.22 -1.79
N THR A 235 -8.76 -19.28 -2.15
CA THR A 235 -9.67 -18.62 -1.21
C THR A 235 -11.09 -18.48 -1.75
N TRP A 236 -12.09 -18.39 -0.86
CA TRP A 236 -13.48 -18.14 -1.24
C TRP A 236 -13.75 -16.68 -1.60
N GLY A 237 -12.84 -15.76 -1.27
CA GLY A 237 -12.95 -14.33 -1.59
C GLY A 237 -12.78 -13.43 -0.36
N ALA A 238 -13.16 -12.16 -0.50
CA ALA A 238 -13.01 -11.13 0.53
C ALA A 238 -13.76 -11.44 1.85
N ASN A 239 -14.85 -12.20 1.75
CA ASN A 239 -15.72 -12.55 2.87
C ASN A 239 -15.07 -13.46 3.92
N VAL A 240 -14.03 -14.21 3.56
CA VAL A 240 -13.32 -15.11 4.49
C VAL A 240 -12.03 -14.51 5.05
N ALA A 241 -11.65 -13.33 4.56
CA ALA A 241 -10.34 -12.74 4.79
C ALA A 241 -10.12 -12.21 6.21
N GLN A 242 -11.17 -12.14 7.04
CA GLN A 242 -11.11 -11.71 8.44
C GLN A 242 -12.41 -12.11 9.15
N ASN A 243 -12.32 -12.44 10.44
CA ASN A 243 -13.44 -12.72 11.34
C ASN A 243 -14.47 -13.71 10.76
N HIS A 244 -13.97 -14.77 10.12
CA HIS A 244 -14.80 -15.80 9.50
C HIS A 244 -14.45 -17.17 10.10
N PRO A 245 -15.40 -18.11 10.30
CA PRO A 245 -15.13 -19.40 10.94
C PRO A 245 -13.94 -20.20 10.38
N VAL A 246 -13.64 -20.03 9.08
CA VAL A 246 -12.51 -20.66 8.40
C VAL A 246 -11.14 -20.05 8.74
N ALA A 247 -11.11 -18.87 9.36
CA ALA A 247 -9.95 -18.15 9.87
C ALA A 247 -8.81 -17.90 8.86
N GLN A 248 -9.14 -17.83 7.56
CA GLN A 248 -8.17 -17.65 6.47
C GLN A 248 -7.85 -16.16 6.27
N ASN A 249 -7.05 -15.58 7.16
CA ASN A 249 -6.70 -14.14 7.15
C ASN A 249 -5.69 -13.76 6.06
N TRP A 250 -6.02 -14.08 4.81
CA TRP A 250 -5.14 -13.90 3.66
C TRP A 250 -4.86 -12.44 3.34
N SER A 251 -5.72 -11.51 3.76
CA SER A 251 -5.49 -10.08 3.58
C SER A 251 -4.24 -9.63 4.33
N GLU A 252 -4.08 -10.06 5.60
CA GLU A 252 -2.86 -9.84 6.38
C GLU A 252 -1.66 -10.62 5.82
N TRP A 253 -1.86 -11.85 5.34
CA TRP A 253 -0.76 -12.63 4.75
C TRP A 253 -0.18 -11.96 3.50
N LYS A 254 -1.03 -11.30 2.71
CA LYS A 254 -0.59 -10.44 1.60
C LYS A 254 0.22 -9.26 2.13
N LYS A 255 -0.23 -8.55 3.17
CA LYS A 255 0.53 -7.42 3.77
C LYS A 255 1.91 -7.85 4.24
N MET A 256 2.01 -9.07 4.77
CA MET A 256 3.26 -9.68 5.22
C MET A 256 4.10 -10.28 4.07
N LYS A 257 3.67 -10.13 2.81
CA LYS A 257 4.32 -10.65 1.60
C LYS A 257 4.52 -12.17 1.60
N LEU A 258 3.56 -12.89 2.18
CA LEU A 258 3.64 -14.35 2.30
C LEU A 258 3.17 -15.10 1.05
N LEU A 259 2.49 -14.41 0.11
CA LEU A 259 1.82 -14.98 -1.05
C LEU A 259 2.32 -14.37 -2.37
N ASP A 260 2.45 -15.21 -3.40
CA ASP A 260 2.78 -14.81 -4.78
C ASP A 260 1.57 -14.90 -5.72
N VAL A 261 0.60 -15.77 -5.42
CA VAL A 261 -0.65 -15.94 -6.17
C VAL A 261 -1.85 -15.97 -5.23
N LEU A 262 -2.88 -15.18 -5.51
CA LEU A 262 -4.17 -15.26 -4.84
C LEU A 262 -5.22 -15.77 -5.82
N ASN A 263 -5.67 -17.01 -5.63
CA ASN A 263 -6.64 -17.68 -6.49
C ASN A 263 -8.05 -17.65 -5.88
N VAL A 264 -8.86 -16.69 -6.31
CA VAL A 264 -10.20 -16.43 -5.76
C VAL A 264 -11.23 -17.36 -6.39
N SER A 265 -12.13 -17.95 -5.60
CA SER A 265 -13.20 -18.82 -6.11
C SER A 265 -14.12 -18.10 -7.10
N GLY A 266 -14.15 -18.59 -8.35
CA GLY A 266 -15.10 -18.15 -9.37
C GLY A 266 -16.44 -18.88 -9.34
N TYR A 267 -16.75 -19.60 -8.25
CA TYR A 267 -17.92 -20.49 -8.19
C TYR A 267 -19.19 -19.67 -7.95
N CYS A 268 -19.74 -19.10 -9.02
CA CYS A 268 -20.99 -18.36 -9.03
C CYS A 268 -21.83 -18.86 -10.18
N TYR A 269 -22.86 -19.68 -9.94
CA TYR A 269 -23.66 -20.25 -11.03
C TYR A 269 -25.09 -19.76 -10.98
N THR A 270 -25.82 -19.95 -12.08
CA THR A 270 -27.26 -19.72 -12.14
C THR A 270 -28.00 -20.46 -11.03
N GLU A 271 -27.55 -21.67 -10.65
CA GLU A 271 -28.13 -22.45 -9.56
C GLU A 271 -28.13 -21.72 -8.20
N ASN A 272 -27.13 -20.87 -7.94
CA ASN A 272 -26.96 -20.20 -6.65
C ASN A 272 -27.34 -18.71 -6.69
N TYR A 273 -27.24 -18.07 -7.86
CA TYR A 273 -27.38 -16.62 -8.02
C TYR A 273 -28.41 -16.20 -9.08
N GLY A 274 -29.08 -17.16 -9.73
CA GLY A 274 -30.01 -16.90 -10.83
C GLY A 274 -29.32 -16.19 -12.01
N ASP A 275 -30.09 -15.38 -12.73
CA ASP A 275 -29.59 -14.63 -13.91
C ASP A 275 -28.47 -13.62 -13.56
N ASN A 276 -28.31 -13.29 -12.27
CA ASN A 276 -27.30 -12.34 -11.79
C ASN A 276 -25.96 -13.00 -11.43
N TYR A 277 -25.74 -14.28 -11.76
CA TYR A 277 -24.54 -15.02 -11.36
C TYR A 277 -23.24 -14.36 -11.81
N MET A 278 -23.22 -13.74 -13.00
CA MET A 278 -22.04 -13.06 -13.53
C MET A 278 -21.75 -11.74 -12.80
N GLU A 279 -22.79 -11.03 -12.36
CA GLU A 279 -22.62 -9.85 -11.50
C GLU A 279 -22.14 -10.25 -10.10
N ALA A 280 -22.64 -11.37 -9.56
CA ALA A 280 -22.13 -11.92 -8.29
C ALA A 280 -20.66 -12.34 -8.39
N PHE A 281 -20.27 -12.97 -9.51
CA PHE A 281 -18.88 -13.30 -9.82
C PHE A 281 -18.01 -12.04 -9.91
N LYS A 282 -18.41 -11.05 -10.71
CA LYS A 282 -17.71 -9.77 -10.86
C LYS A 282 -17.55 -9.07 -9.52
N LYS A 283 -18.61 -9.00 -8.72
CA LYS A 283 -18.57 -8.40 -7.38
C LYS A 283 -17.57 -9.12 -6.49
N ARG A 284 -17.58 -10.46 -6.46
CA ARG A 284 -16.63 -11.24 -5.65
C ARG A 284 -15.17 -10.94 -6.04
N LEU A 285 -14.88 -10.84 -7.33
CA LEU A 285 -13.54 -10.47 -7.81
C LEU A 285 -13.18 -9.04 -7.42
N LEU A 286 -14.09 -8.08 -7.59
CA LEU A 286 -13.83 -6.68 -7.21
C LEU A 286 -13.62 -6.54 -5.70
N ASP A 287 -14.46 -7.15 -4.86
CA ASP A 287 -14.30 -7.14 -3.40
C ASP A 287 -12.96 -7.75 -2.98
N ALA A 288 -12.55 -8.87 -3.60
CA ALA A 288 -11.28 -9.53 -3.30
C ALA A 288 -10.07 -8.71 -3.76
N LYS A 289 -10.14 -8.12 -4.96
CA LYS A 289 -9.12 -7.22 -5.50
C LYS A 289 -8.99 -5.97 -4.65
N GLU A 290 -10.11 -5.38 -4.25
CA GLU A 290 -10.18 -4.26 -3.33
C GLU A 290 -9.43 -4.61 -2.04
N LYS A 291 -9.80 -5.70 -1.39
CA LYS A 291 -9.14 -6.16 -0.16
C LYS A 291 -7.67 -6.53 -0.34
N ALA A 292 -7.26 -6.97 -1.53
CA ALA A 292 -5.85 -7.23 -1.87
C ALA A 292 -5.04 -5.95 -2.17
N ASN A 293 -5.66 -4.92 -2.75
CA ASN A 293 -5.03 -3.69 -3.26
C ASN A 293 -4.88 -2.57 -2.22
N VAL A 294 -5.07 -2.86 -0.94
CA VAL A 294 -4.90 -1.86 0.14
C VAL A 294 -3.46 -1.33 0.21
N TYR A 295 -2.46 -2.07 -0.32
CA TYR A 295 -1.03 -1.69 -0.29
C TYR A 295 -0.34 -1.74 -1.67
N TRP A 296 0.29 -0.65 -2.10
CA TRP A 296 0.99 -0.49 -3.39
C TRP A 296 2.42 -1.03 -3.34
N GLY A 297 2.90 -1.55 -4.47
CA GLY A 297 4.25 -2.11 -4.60
C GLY A 297 4.34 -3.63 -4.38
N ASP A 298 3.28 -4.27 -3.86
CA ASP A 298 3.22 -5.72 -3.71
C ASP A 298 2.49 -6.38 -4.87
N GLN A 299 3.23 -7.18 -5.63
CA GLN A 299 2.73 -7.92 -6.80
C GLN A 299 2.26 -9.31 -6.36
N VAL A 300 1.16 -9.41 -5.61
CA VAL A 300 0.44 -10.69 -5.57
C VAL A 300 -0.30 -10.83 -6.88
N GLU A 301 -0.05 -11.92 -7.61
CA GLU A 301 -0.76 -12.17 -8.85
C GLU A 301 -2.21 -12.54 -8.53
N LEU A 302 -3.16 -11.80 -9.12
CA LEU A 302 -4.59 -12.06 -8.95
C LEU A 302 -5.07 -13.04 -10.01
N THR A 303 -5.55 -14.19 -9.56
CA THR A 303 -6.14 -15.23 -10.41
C THR A 303 -7.51 -15.61 -9.85
N PHE A 304 -8.29 -16.34 -10.65
CA PHE A 304 -9.54 -16.92 -10.16
C PHE A 304 -9.67 -18.38 -10.54
N ALA A 305 -10.33 -19.15 -9.67
CA ALA A 305 -10.66 -20.54 -9.91
C ALA A 305 -11.92 -20.63 -10.77
N LEU A 306 -11.79 -20.91 -12.06
CA LEU A 306 -12.91 -21.13 -12.97
C LEU A 306 -13.51 -22.52 -12.71
N GLY A 307 -14.62 -22.58 -11.97
CA GLY A 307 -15.31 -23.84 -11.69
C GLY A 307 -16.11 -24.31 -12.90
N VAL A 308 -15.60 -25.28 -13.65
CA VAL A 308 -16.31 -25.87 -14.80
C VAL A 308 -17.40 -26.82 -14.31
N LEU A 309 -17.09 -27.63 -13.30
CA LEU A 309 -18.05 -28.47 -12.57
C LEU A 309 -17.61 -28.57 -11.11
N THR A 310 -18.47 -28.16 -10.20
CA THR A 310 -18.21 -28.23 -8.75
C THR A 310 -19.45 -28.73 -8.01
N SER A 311 -19.33 -28.94 -6.70
CA SER A 311 -20.47 -29.27 -5.84
C SER A 311 -21.54 -28.17 -5.76
N HIS A 312 -21.25 -26.97 -6.29
CA HIS A 312 -22.12 -25.80 -6.21
C HIS A 312 -22.79 -25.46 -7.54
N GLY A 313 -22.45 -26.14 -8.64
CA GLY A 313 -22.96 -25.86 -9.98
C GLY A 313 -21.97 -26.22 -11.08
N ALA A 314 -22.33 -25.90 -12.32
CA ALA A 314 -21.51 -26.21 -13.49
C ALA A 314 -21.70 -25.19 -14.61
N VAL A 315 -20.66 -24.99 -15.40
CA VAL A 315 -20.74 -24.38 -16.73
C VAL A 315 -21.60 -25.28 -17.62
N LYS A 316 -22.62 -24.71 -18.24
CA LYS A 316 -23.59 -25.43 -19.09
C LYS A 316 -23.26 -25.37 -20.57
N LYS A 317 -22.56 -24.31 -20.99
CA LYS A 317 -22.19 -24.08 -22.39
C LYS A 317 -20.78 -23.52 -22.47
N ALA A 318 -20.08 -23.80 -23.56
CA ALA A 318 -18.70 -23.37 -23.74
C ALA A 318 -18.57 -21.84 -23.65
N GLU A 319 -19.52 -21.09 -24.19
CA GLU A 319 -19.49 -19.61 -24.25
C GLU A 319 -19.40 -18.96 -22.87
N GLU A 320 -19.99 -19.58 -21.85
CA GLU A 320 -19.93 -19.08 -20.46
C GLU A 320 -18.48 -18.99 -19.96
N ILE A 321 -17.59 -19.89 -20.40
CA ILE A 321 -16.15 -19.83 -20.07
C ILE A 321 -15.55 -18.50 -20.57
N GLY A 322 -15.86 -18.12 -21.81
CA GLY A 322 -15.45 -16.85 -22.39
C GLY A 322 -15.99 -15.65 -21.60
N GLU A 323 -17.24 -15.72 -21.15
CA GLU A 323 -17.86 -14.67 -20.35
C GLU A 323 -17.17 -14.49 -18.98
N TYR A 324 -16.91 -15.58 -18.24
CA TYR A 324 -16.14 -15.52 -16.99
C TYR A 324 -14.77 -14.89 -17.20
N LEU A 325 -14.05 -15.31 -18.24
CA LEU A 325 -12.72 -14.79 -18.54
C LEU A 325 -12.76 -13.30 -18.90
N ALA A 326 -13.74 -12.87 -19.70
CA ALA A 326 -13.92 -11.47 -20.06
C ALA A 326 -14.21 -10.60 -18.83
N VAL A 327 -15.11 -11.06 -17.96
CA VAL A 327 -15.45 -10.36 -16.71
C VAL A 327 -14.27 -10.29 -15.75
N ALA A 328 -13.51 -11.38 -15.60
CA ALA A 328 -12.32 -11.42 -14.77
C ALA A 328 -11.23 -10.46 -15.28
N ARG A 329 -10.95 -10.47 -16.59
CA ARG A 329 -9.97 -9.57 -17.22
C ARG A 329 -10.39 -8.11 -17.04
N ALA A 330 -11.68 -7.78 -17.23
CA ALA A 330 -12.21 -6.44 -16.99
C ALA A 330 -12.10 -6.03 -15.50
N ALA A 331 -12.24 -6.97 -14.57
CA ALA A 331 -11.99 -6.76 -13.15
C ALA A 331 -10.49 -6.65 -12.80
N GLY A 332 -9.58 -6.89 -13.76
CA GLY A 332 -8.13 -6.84 -13.59
C GLY A 332 -7.53 -8.09 -12.95
N TYR A 333 -8.11 -9.26 -13.24
CA TYR A 333 -7.54 -10.57 -12.98
C TYR A 333 -6.93 -11.10 -14.27
N PRO A 334 -5.60 -10.94 -14.47
CA PRO A 334 -4.95 -11.33 -15.72
C PRO A 334 -4.75 -12.85 -15.83
N GLY A 335 -4.73 -13.60 -14.72
CA GLY A 335 -4.57 -15.05 -14.69
C GLY A 335 -5.85 -15.81 -14.34
N VAL A 336 -5.86 -17.11 -14.62
CA VAL A 336 -6.97 -18.04 -14.36
C VAL A 336 -6.42 -19.42 -13.98
N ALA A 337 -7.14 -20.12 -13.11
CA ALA A 337 -6.91 -21.53 -12.79
C ALA A 337 -8.21 -22.33 -12.99
N ALA A 338 -8.35 -23.06 -14.10
CA ALA A 338 -9.56 -23.83 -14.38
C ALA A 338 -9.67 -25.07 -13.49
N PHE A 339 -10.85 -25.33 -12.94
CA PHE A 339 -11.15 -26.44 -12.06
C PHE A 339 -12.30 -27.28 -12.64
N ALA A 340 -12.05 -28.50 -13.15
CA ALA A 340 -10.77 -29.21 -13.28
C ALA A 340 -10.73 -29.98 -14.61
N TRP A 341 -9.59 -30.60 -14.95
CA TRP A 341 -9.32 -31.21 -16.25
C TRP A 341 -10.46 -32.08 -16.78
N LYS A 342 -10.95 -33.05 -15.99
CA LYS A 342 -12.03 -33.96 -16.39
C LYS A 342 -13.30 -33.27 -16.89
N SER A 343 -13.71 -32.17 -16.24
CA SER A 343 -14.90 -31.41 -16.68
C SER A 343 -14.59 -30.42 -17.79
N MET A 344 -13.35 -29.92 -17.85
CA MET A 344 -12.86 -29.04 -18.91
C MET A 344 -12.68 -29.77 -20.25
N GLU A 345 -12.42 -31.08 -20.23
CA GLU A 345 -12.07 -31.87 -21.44
C GLU A 345 -13.10 -31.75 -22.57
N GLN A 346 -14.39 -31.65 -22.23
CA GLN A 346 -15.47 -31.51 -23.21
C GLN A 346 -15.50 -30.16 -23.93
N TYR A 347 -14.86 -29.13 -23.38
CA TYR A 347 -14.83 -27.75 -23.92
C TYR A 347 -13.49 -27.41 -24.58
N THR A 348 -12.62 -28.39 -24.77
CA THR A 348 -11.24 -28.17 -25.23
C THR A 348 -11.16 -27.73 -26.69
N ASP A 349 -12.02 -28.26 -27.57
CA ASP A 349 -12.06 -27.83 -28.98
C ASP A 349 -12.49 -26.36 -29.10
N ASP A 350 -13.45 -25.94 -28.28
CA ASP A 350 -13.86 -24.53 -28.17
C ASP A 350 -12.75 -23.67 -27.57
N ALA A 351 -12.15 -24.11 -26.46
CA ALA A 351 -11.05 -23.38 -25.82
C ALA A 351 -9.82 -23.21 -26.71
N GLU A 352 -9.48 -24.23 -27.51
CA GLU A 352 -8.40 -24.19 -28.49
C GLU A 352 -8.71 -23.22 -29.65
N ARG A 353 -9.95 -23.27 -30.16
CA ARG A 353 -10.43 -22.41 -31.25
C ARG A 353 -10.49 -20.95 -30.84
N GLU A 354 -11.09 -20.65 -29.69
CA GLU A 354 -11.27 -19.30 -29.17
C GLU A 354 -10.00 -18.76 -28.49
N GLY A 355 -9.04 -19.61 -28.16
CA GLY A 355 -7.76 -19.20 -27.55
C GLY A 355 -7.88 -18.66 -26.11
N TRP A 356 -8.96 -19.01 -25.40
CA TRP A 356 -9.31 -18.48 -24.08
C TRP A 356 -8.18 -18.51 -23.04
N PHE A 357 -7.35 -19.56 -23.06
CA PHE A 357 -6.26 -19.76 -22.11
C PHE A 357 -4.88 -19.37 -22.67
N ARG A 358 -4.79 -18.85 -23.90
CA ARG A 358 -3.56 -18.30 -24.47
C ARG A 358 -3.35 -16.85 -24.00
N ILE A 359 -3.09 -16.67 -22.72
CA ILE A 359 -2.95 -15.35 -22.09
C ILE A 359 -1.73 -14.58 -22.65
N HIS A 360 -0.78 -15.27 -23.28
CA HIS A 360 0.45 -14.71 -23.87
C HIS A 360 0.44 -14.50 -25.38
N GLN A 361 -0.65 -14.79 -26.07
CA GLN A 361 -0.86 -14.12 -27.35
C GLN A 361 -1.49 -12.78 -27.03
N THR A 362 -0.66 -11.74 -27.13
CA THR A 362 -1.11 -10.37 -27.25
C THR A 362 -2.14 -10.31 -28.37
N GLU A 363 -3.42 -10.45 -28.02
CA GLU A 363 -4.43 -9.71 -28.75
C GLU A 363 -3.94 -8.26 -28.75
N PRO A 364 -3.96 -7.58 -29.90
CA PRO A 364 -3.53 -6.21 -29.96
C PRO A 364 -4.38 -5.47 -28.94
N VAL A 365 -3.74 -4.98 -27.88
CA VAL A 365 -4.17 -3.77 -27.17
C VAL A 365 -4.68 -2.88 -28.28
N SER A 366 -5.99 -2.59 -28.32
CA SER A 366 -6.57 -1.72 -29.35
C SER A 366 -5.59 -0.58 -29.53
N GLU A 367 -4.97 -0.47 -30.72
CA GLU A 367 -3.67 0.18 -30.92
C GLU A 367 -3.33 1.12 -29.78
N SER A 368 -2.40 0.73 -28.90
CA SER A 368 -1.82 1.69 -27.96
C SER A 368 -1.41 2.88 -28.81
N ARG A 369 -2.17 3.99 -28.73
CA ARG A 369 -1.96 5.12 -29.65
C ARG A 369 -0.57 5.71 -29.46
N PHE A 370 0.07 5.45 -28.32
CA PHE A 370 1.50 5.62 -28.09
C PHE A 370 1.94 4.92 -26.78
N THR A 371 3.20 4.48 -26.72
CA THR A 371 3.83 3.95 -25.49
C THR A 371 5.06 4.79 -25.17
N ILE A 372 5.22 5.20 -23.91
CA ILE A 372 6.43 5.87 -23.41
C ILE A 372 7.22 4.88 -22.56
N ARG A 373 8.46 4.61 -22.95
CA ARG A 373 9.41 3.81 -22.16
C ARG A 373 10.62 4.67 -21.86
N MET A 374 10.99 4.74 -20.60
CA MET A 374 12.15 5.49 -20.15
C MET A 374 12.88 4.70 -19.07
N THR A 375 14.20 4.70 -19.14
CA THR A 375 15.09 4.22 -18.08
C THR A 375 15.72 5.44 -17.44
N VAL A 376 15.58 5.58 -16.13
CA VAL A 376 16.10 6.73 -15.38
C VAL A 376 16.98 6.21 -14.26
N GLU A 377 18.20 6.72 -14.20
CA GLU A 377 19.15 6.47 -13.11
C GLU A 377 19.10 7.65 -12.14
N PHE A 378 18.40 7.49 -11.03
CA PHE A 378 18.34 8.52 -9.98
C PHE A 378 19.62 8.58 -9.13
N GLY A 379 20.52 7.62 -9.32
CA GLY A 379 21.68 7.41 -8.47
C GLY A 379 21.28 6.97 -7.06
N LYS A 380 22.21 7.15 -6.12
CA LYS A 380 21.97 6.85 -4.71
C LYS A 380 20.91 7.79 -4.14
N ASP A 381 20.01 7.23 -3.34
CA ASP A 381 19.06 8.03 -2.58
C ASP A 381 19.77 8.74 -1.41
N ARG A 382 19.82 10.06 -1.49
CA ARG A 382 20.34 10.99 -0.47
C ARG A 382 19.24 11.89 0.10
N GLY A 383 17.96 11.57 -0.15
CA GLY A 383 16.84 12.43 0.21
C GLY A 383 16.52 13.54 -0.80
N GLN A 384 17.16 13.53 -1.98
CA GLN A 384 16.95 14.52 -3.04
C GLN A 384 15.52 14.46 -3.61
N ASN A 385 15.02 15.61 -4.08
CA ASN A 385 13.80 15.66 -4.87
C ASN A 385 14.06 15.10 -6.28
N LEU A 386 13.28 14.10 -6.71
CA LEU A 386 13.51 13.40 -7.98
C LEU A 386 12.95 14.14 -9.20
N GLY A 387 11.97 15.02 -8.99
CA GLY A 387 11.42 15.92 -10.03
C GLY A 387 10.54 15.23 -11.07
N SER A 388 10.30 15.94 -12.17
CA SER A 388 9.46 15.47 -13.28
C SER A 388 10.22 14.54 -14.21
N LEU A 389 9.53 13.53 -14.73
CA LEU A 389 10.06 12.58 -15.71
C LEU A 389 9.76 13.02 -17.15
N PHE A 390 8.50 13.29 -17.45
CA PHE A 390 8.06 13.82 -18.74
C PHE A 390 6.74 14.57 -18.60
N GLU A 391 6.49 15.50 -19.52
CA GLU A 391 5.19 16.11 -19.76
C GLU A 391 4.75 15.80 -21.20
N LEU A 392 3.46 15.58 -21.38
CA LEU A 392 2.82 15.46 -22.69
C LEU A 392 2.07 16.73 -22.99
N ARG A 393 2.31 17.28 -24.16
CA ARG A 393 1.63 18.48 -24.65
C ARG A 393 0.83 18.14 -25.89
N ASP A 394 -0.36 18.74 -26.00
CA ASP A 394 -1.13 18.67 -27.24
C ASP A 394 -0.56 19.62 -28.32
N THR A 395 -1.20 19.65 -29.48
CA THR A 395 -0.81 20.49 -30.61
C THR A 395 -0.91 21.99 -30.33
N GLU A 396 -1.61 22.39 -29.26
CA GLU A 396 -1.75 23.77 -28.80
C GLU A 396 -0.73 24.11 -27.69
N GLY A 397 0.13 23.16 -27.32
CA GLY A 397 1.15 23.32 -26.27
C GLY A 397 0.62 23.12 -24.84
N ARG A 398 -0.65 22.75 -24.66
CA ARG A 398 -1.26 22.53 -23.34
C ARG A 398 -0.78 21.21 -22.76
N VAL A 399 -0.44 21.18 -21.47
CA VAL A 399 -0.04 19.94 -20.80
C VAL A 399 -1.27 19.03 -20.62
N VAL A 400 -1.29 17.92 -21.34
CA VAL A 400 -2.36 16.92 -21.35
C VAL A 400 -2.03 15.66 -20.55
N GLY A 401 -0.78 15.48 -20.15
CA GLY A 401 -0.38 14.35 -19.33
C GLY A 401 1.05 14.52 -18.84
N GLY A 402 1.50 13.60 -18.01
CA GLY A 402 2.87 13.62 -17.51
C GLY A 402 3.09 12.60 -16.42
N ALA A 403 4.36 12.46 -16.06
CA ALA A 403 4.77 11.66 -14.91
C ALA A 403 5.91 12.35 -14.15
N GLY A 404 5.95 12.16 -12.84
CA GLY A 404 6.97 12.75 -11.97
C GLY A 404 6.77 12.46 -10.50
N PHE A 405 7.69 12.96 -9.69
CA PHE A 405 7.70 12.84 -8.24
C PHE A 405 7.49 14.21 -7.60
N THR A 406 6.77 14.25 -6.48
CA THR A 406 6.46 15.50 -5.78
C THR A 406 7.30 15.64 -4.52
N GLY A 407 8.03 16.75 -4.40
CA GLY A 407 8.78 17.12 -3.20
C GLY A 407 8.14 18.33 -2.55
N ALA A 408 7.05 18.12 -1.83
CA ALA A 408 6.36 19.17 -1.07
C ALA A 408 6.68 19.04 0.42
N TYR A 409 6.71 20.16 1.11
CA TYR A 409 6.67 20.21 2.57
C TYR A 409 5.52 21.12 2.97
N ASN A 410 4.46 20.54 3.53
CA ASN A 410 3.35 21.29 4.11
C ASN A 410 3.51 21.18 5.61
N THR A 411 3.59 22.33 6.30
CA THR A 411 3.84 22.49 7.75
C THR A 411 3.91 21.19 8.55
N TYR A 412 5.06 20.90 9.14
CA TYR A 412 5.42 19.70 9.92
C TYR A 412 5.77 18.43 9.13
N TYR A 413 5.27 18.22 7.91
CA TYR A 413 5.49 16.96 7.21
C TYR A 413 5.89 17.14 5.75
N ARG A 414 6.81 16.26 5.32
CA ARG A 414 7.19 16.12 3.93
C ARG A 414 6.21 15.19 3.21
N SER A 415 5.88 15.48 1.96
CA SER A 415 5.20 14.53 1.07
C SER A 415 6.13 13.36 0.70
N ASP A 416 5.54 12.25 0.28
CA ASP A 416 6.32 11.15 -0.28
C ASP A 416 6.98 11.56 -1.60
N ARG A 417 8.31 11.64 -1.59
CA ARG A 417 9.13 11.96 -2.77
C ARG A 417 9.40 10.75 -3.68
N THR A 418 9.09 9.55 -3.23
CA THR A 418 9.32 8.29 -3.95
C THR A 418 8.08 7.79 -4.68
N ALA A 419 6.94 8.42 -4.44
CA ALA A 419 5.69 8.15 -5.15
C ALA A 419 5.74 8.70 -6.57
N LEU A 420 5.66 7.80 -7.56
CA LEU A 420 5.49 8.20 -8.96
C LEU A 420 4.03 8.59 -9.21
N HIS A 421 3.82 9.86 -9.55
CA HIS A 421 2.52 10.35 -10.02
C HIS A 421 2.52 10.31 -11.54
N ALA A 422 1.46 9.74 -12.13
CA ALA A 422 1.21 9.76 -13.57
C ALA A 422 -0.23 10.17 -13.85
N TYR A 423 -0.45 11.00 -14.85
CA TYR A 423 -1.78 11.47 -15.22
C TYR A 423 -1.93 11.65 -16.72
N LEU A 424 -3.18 11.54 -17.18
CA LEU A 424 -3.61 11.90 -18.52
C LEU A 424 -4.95 12.64 -18.41
N ARG A 425 -5.11 13.73 -19.15
CA ARG A 425 -6.35 14.50 -19.26
C ARG A 425 -7.12 13.98 -20.47
N ALA A 426 -8.38 13.62 -20.26
CA ALA A 426 -9.25 13.27 -21.36
C ALA A 426 -9.60 14.52 -22.18
N PRO A 427 -9.69 14.43 -23.53
CA PRO A 427 -10.15 15.53 -24.36
C PRO A 427 -11.53 16.01 -23.93
N GLY A 428 -11.69 17.31 -23.69
CA GLY A 428 -12.99 17.91 -23.33
C GLY A 428 -13.52 17.55 -21.93
N ALA A 429 -12.72 16.95 -21.05
CA ALA A 429 -13.13 16.72 -19.68
C ALA A 429 -13.40 18.05 -18.96
N GLU A 430 -14.62 18.22 -18.45
CA GLU A 430 -14.95 19.33 -17.56
C GLU A 430 -14.13 19.22 -16.27
N ASP A 431 -13.51 20.34 -15.87
CA ASP A 431 -12.54 20.43 -14.77
C ASP A 431 -13.18 21.05 -13.53
N SER A 432 -14.44 20.68 -13.26
CA SER A 432 -15.26 21.17 -12.15
C SER A 432 -14.91 20.40 -10.87
N PRO A 433 -14.29 21.04 -9.86
CA PRO A 433 -13.95 20.38 -8.61
C PRO A 433 -15.23 20.03 -7.83
N VAL A 434 -15.29 18.82 -7.28
CA VAL A 434 -16.35 18.39 -6.36
C VAL A 434 -15.70 17.95 -5.06
N PHE A 435 -16.00 18.67 -3.98
CA PHE A 435 -15.49 18.30 -2.66
C PHE A 435 -16.46 17.33 -1.99
N THR A 436 -15.99 16.11 -1.73
CA THR A 436 -16.75 15.09 -1.01
C THR A 436 -16.13 14.88 0.37
N PRO A 437 -16.87 15.11 1.46
CA PRO A 437 -16.39 14.78 2.80
C PRO A 437 -16.12 13.27 2.92
N ILE A 438 -15.00 12.92 3.55
CA ILE A 438 -14.69 11.55 3.95
C ILE A 438 -14.68 11.48 5.49
N PRO A 439 -14.79 10.29 6.10
CA PRO A 439 -14.71 10.12 7.55
C PRO A 439 -13.49 10.84 8.14
N ARG A 440 -13.66 11.40 9.33
CA ARG A 440 -12.59 12.12 10.04
C ARG A 440 -11.76 11.13 10.85
N PRO A 441 -10.44 11.35 11.03
CA PRO A 441 -9.61 10.49 11.88
C PRO A 441 -10.04 10.50 13.35
N SER A 442 -10.57 11.63 13.81
CA SER A 442 -10.99 11.88 15.20
C SER A 442 -11.89 13.12 15.26
N GLU A 443 -12.47 13.40 16.42
CA GLU A 443 -13.22 14.66 16.69
C GLU A 443 -12.33 15.91 16.78
N SER A 444 -11.00 15.78 16.65
CA SER A 444 -10.08 16.93 16.65
C SER A 444 -10.39 17.91 15.52
N CYS A 445 -10.28 19.21 15.82
CA CYS A 445 -10.46 20.31 14.86
C CYS A 445 -9.20 20.60 14.02
N GLN A 446 -8.24 19.67 13.99
CA GLN A 446 -7.01 19.78 13.22
C GLN A 446 -6.44 18.40 12.87
N HIS A 447 -6.16 18.20 11.58
CA HIS A 447 -5.37 17.08 11.08
C HIS A 447 -4.35 17.58 10.06
N TYR A 448 -3.07 17.29 10.28
CA TYR A 448 -2.04 17.43 9.27
C TYR A 448 -1.94 16.12 8.50
N LEU A 449 -1.95 16.20 7.17
CA LEU A 449 -1.90 15.04 6.30
C LEU A 449 -0.54 14.98 5.60
N SER A 450 -0.02 13.77 5.51
CA SER A 450 1.13 13.42 4.68
C SER A 450 0.83 12.19 3.84
N GLY A 451 1.46 12.08 2.68
CA GLY A 451 1.32 10.92 1.80
C GLY A 451 2.46 9.93 2.03
N GLY A 452 2.17 8.63 1.90
CA GLY A 452 3.16 7.54 1.87
C GLY A 452 3.13 6.76 0.55
N GLY A 453 2.86 7.47 -0.54
CA GLY A 453 2.67 6.93 -1.90
C GLY A 453 1.32 6.28 -2.06
N ASN A 454 1.05 5.26 -1.24
CA ASN A 454 -0.18 4.50 -1.29
C ASN A 454 -1.07 4.53 -0.02
N TYR A 455 -0.87 5.53 0.82
CA TYR A 455 -1.79 5.85 1.91
C TYR A 455 -1.66 7.33 2.25
N VAL A 456 -2.57 7.83 3.08
CA VAL A 456 -2.48 9.14 3.71
C VAL A 456 -2.38 8.91 5.21
N VAL A 457 -1.42 9.56 5.86
CA VAL A 457 -1.30 9.60 7.32
C VAL A 457 -1.85 10.92 7.80
N ALA A 458 -2.77 10.87 8.76
CA ALA A 458 -3.21 12.02 9.52
C ALA A 458 -2.50 12.04 10.88
N THR A 459 -2.09 13.22 11.32
CA THR A 459 -1.61 13.46 12.68
C THR A 459 -2.35 14.63 13.31
N ASP A 460 -2.52 14.56 14.63
CA ASP A 460 -3.03 15.67 15.43
C ASP A 460 -1.93 16.10 16.41
N ARG A 461 -1.65 17.41 16.45
CA ARG A 461 -0.62 18.01 17.29
C ARG A 461 -0.96 17.92 18.78
N LYS A 462 -2.23 17.91 19.15
CA LYS A 462 -2.66 17.91 20.57
C LYS A 462 -2.70 16.53 21.18
N SER A 463 -3.05 15.51 20.40
CA SER A 463 -2.87 14.10 20.78
C SER A 463 -1.48 13.65 20.32
N GLN A 464 -0.45 13.93 21.14
CA GLN A 464 0.96 13.75 20.75
C GLN A 464 1.37 12.30 20.38
N ASP A 465 0.46 11.33 20.48
CA ASP A 465 0.69 9.90 20.19
C ASP A 465 -0.39 9.30 19.28
N SER A 466 -1.03 10.08 18.41
CA SER A 466 -2.06 9.56 17.52
C SER A 466 -1.79 9.95 16.07
N ALA A 467 -1.33 8.96 15.32
CA ALA A 467 -1.36 8.98 13.88
C ALA A 467 -2.46 8.01 13.39
N TRP A 468 -2.96 8.24 12.18
CA TRP A 468 -3.87 7.31 11.53
C TRP A 468 -3.54 7.20 10.06
N SER A 469 -3.54 5.99 9.52
CA SER A 469 -3.49 5.75 8.08
C SER A 469 -4.89 5.45 7.54
N ILE A 470 -5.25 5.97 6.37
CA ILE A 470 -6.56 5.69 5.78
C ILE A 470 -6.53 4.43 4.88
N ASN A 471 -7.42 3.47 5.17
CA ASN A 471 -7.80 2.45 4.20
C ASN A 471 -8.62 3.14 3.09
N ARG A 472 -8.03 3.22 1.91
CA ARG A 472 -8.53 4.00 0.75
C ARG A 472 -9.84 3.51 0.16
N LEU A 473 -10.25 2.31 0.51
CA LEU A 473 -11.39 1.60 -0.09
C LEU A 473 -12.61 1.67 0.82
N GLU A 474 -12.37 1.53 2.12
CA GLU A 474 -13.40 1.59 3.16
C GLU A 474 -13.47 2.99 3.83
N TYR A 475 -12.62 3.93 3.38
CA TYR A 475 -12.36 5.23 4.02
C TYR A 475 -12.26 5.16 5.56
N THR A 476 -11.66 4.08 6.05
CA THR A 476 -11.56 3.79 7.48
C THR A 476 -10.16 4.15 7.95
N TRP A 477 -10.08 4.96 9.01
CA TRP A 477 -8.83 5.36 9.64
C TRP A 477 -8.33 4.26 10.58
N ILE A 478 -7.10 3.81 10.35
CA ILE A 478 -6.40 2.78 11.12
C ILE A 478 -5.40 3.50 12.04
N PRO A 479 -5.43 3.27 13.36
CA PRO A 479 -4.46 3.85 14.28
C PRO A 479 -3.02 3.45 13.92
N GLU A 480 -2.12 4.42 13.97
CA GLU A 480 -0.69 4.30 13.75
C GLU A 480 0.06 4.89 14.95
N GLU A 481 1.25 4.38 15.23
CA GLU A 481 2.07 4.91 16.33
C GLU A 481 2.58 6.33 16.06
N SER A 482 3.02 6.62 14.83
CA SER A 482 3.48 7.95 14.42
C SER A 482 3.63 8.06 12.89
N ALA A 483 3.78 9.28 12.39
CA ALA A 483 4.12 9.58 11.01
C ALA A 483 5.59 9.27 10.66
N GLY A 484 5.88 9.19 9.37
CA GLY A 484 7.19 8.88 8.82
C GLY A 484 7.27 9.19 7.33
N PHE A 485 8.43 8.91 6.74
CA PHE A 485 8.61 9.01 5.29
C PHE A 485 9.65 7.99 4.78
N ASN A 486 9.60 7.72 3.48
CA ASN A 486 10.50 6.78 2.82
C ASN A 486 11.89 7.39 2.52
N ILE A 487 12.94 6.60 2.75
CA ILE A 487 14.30 6.80 2.23
C ILE A 487 14.64 5.58 1.37
N GLY A 488 14.45 5.71 0.05
CA GLY A 488 14.45 4.59 -0.88
C GLY A 488 13.35 3.60 -0.49
N GLN A 489 13.73 2.35 -0.20
CA GLN A 489 12.81 1.31 0.27
C GLN A 489 12.70 1.22 1.80
N ARG A 490 13.41 2.08 2.55
CA ARG A 490 13.43 2.08 4.02
C ARG A 490 12.43 3.10 4.55
N TYR A 491 11.75 2.81 5.65
CA TYR A 491 10.78 3.71 6.27
C TYR A 491 11.34 4.34 7.54
N LEU A 492 11.52 5.67 7.55
CA LEU A 492 11.97 6.43 8.71
C LEU A 492 10.74 6.94 9.48
N LYS A 493 10.50 6.39 10.67
CA LYS A 493 9.46 6.82 11.60
C LYS A 493 9.98 7.96 12.49
N LEU A 494 9.15 8.99 12.67
CA LEU A 494 9.50 10.19 13.41
C LEU A 494 8.81 10.21 14.77
N LEU A 495 9.57 10.23 15.86
CA LEU A 495 9.03 10.46 17.21
C LEU A 495 9.76 11.65 17.86
N PRO A 496 9.14 12.32 18.85
CA PRO A 496 9.86 13.31 19.65
C PRO A 496 11.14 12.69 20.23
N ASN A 497 12.29 13.31 19.99
CA ASN A 497 13.61 12.83 20.44
C ASN A 497 14.05 11.44 19.95
N LEU A 498 13.31 10.76 19.06
CA LEU A 498 13.62 9.39 18.65
C LEU A 498 13.28 9.17 17.18
N LEU A 499 14.18 8.54 16.43
CA LEU A 499 13.90 8.05 15.08
C LEU A 499 14.13 6.56 15.00
N THR A 500 13.24 5.86 14.30
CA THR A 500 13.43 4.45 13.95
C THR A 500 13.40 4.28 12.44
N LEU A 501 14.29 3.44 11.92
CA LEU A 501 14.38 3.09 10.50
C LEU A 501 14.08 1.60 10.37
N ASP A 502 12.98 1.26 9.71
CA ASP A 502 12.45 -0.10 9.61
C ASP A 502 12.27 -0.77 10.99
N GLY A 503 11.87 0.03 11.99
CA GLY A 503 11.67 -0.41 13.37
C GLY A 503 12.93 -0.44 14.25
N ALA A 504 14.12 -0.33 13.67
CA ALA A 504 15.37 -0.22 14.44
C ALA A 504 15.61 1.24 14.86
N GLU A 505 15.96 1.48 16.12
CA GLU A 505 16.38 2.81 16.58
C GLU A 505 17.67 3.24 15.88
N VAL A 506 17.63 4.42 15.26
CA VAL A 506 18.79 5.01 14.56
C VAL A 506 19.23 6.34 15.14
N PHE A 507 18.38 7.01 15.93
CA PHE A 507 18.69 8.29 16.56
C PHE A 507 17.90 8.44 17.86
N ARG A 508 18.57 8.94 18.89
CA ARG A 508 17.96 9.34 20.15
C ARG A 508 18.60 10.63 20.65
N PHE A 509 17.76 11.61 20.96
CA PHE A 509 18.18 12.85 21.60
C PHE A 509 17.90 12.78 23.11
N ASP A 510 18.80 13.34 23.91
CA ASP A 510 18.66 13.36 25.36
C ASP A 510 17.57 14.37 25.76
N PRO A 511 16.42 13.93 26.31
CA PRO A 511 15.33 14.82 26.68
C PRO A 511 15.72 15.79 27.80
N ALA A 512 16.76 15.51 28.58
CA ALA A 512 17.28 16.43 29.59
C ALA A 512 18.02 17.63 28.97
N LYS A 513 18.44 17.54 27.71
CA LYS A 513 19.08 18.64 26.97
C LYS A 513 18.08 19.47 26.19
N GLY A 514 16.94 18.89 25.80
CA GLY A 514 15.94 19.59 25.02
C GLY A 514 15.01 18.67 24.24
N THR A 515 14.28 19.26 23.30
CA THR A 515 13.37 18.56 22.40
C THR A 515 13.83 18.68 20.96
N ALA A 516 14.24 17.56 20.37
CA ALA A 516 14.53 17.39 18.95
C ALA A 516 13.25 17.03 18.17
N GLY A 517 13.07 17.68 17.02
CA GLY A 517 11.92 17.47 16.14
C GLY A 517 12.06 18.20 14.80
N SER A 518 10.96 18.33 14.05
CA SER A 518 10.96 18.91 12.70
C SER A 518 12.01 18.28 11.79
N TYR A 519 12.02 16.93 11.77
CA TYR A 519 13.03 16.15 11.07
C TYR A 519 12.88 16.26 9.54
N TYR A 520 14.00 16.33 8.84
CA TYR A 520 14.07 16.36 7.39
C TYR A 520 15.30 15.60 6.91
N TYR A 521 15.18 14.78 5.86
CA TYR A 521 16.33 14.11 5.24
C TYR A 521 16.51 14.60 3.80
N GLY A 522 17.66 15.19 3.49
CA GLY A 522 17.94 15.76 2.16
C GLY A 522 19.43 15.91 1.93
N GLU A 523 19.85 15.83 0.68
CA GLU A 523 21.26 16.01 0.28
C GLU A 523 22.29 15.20 1.12
N GLY A 524 21.90 14.03 1.62
CA GLY A 524 22.76 13.09 2.36
C GLY A 524 22.93 13.43 3.84
N ALA A 525 22.07 14.27 4.40
CA ALA A 525 22.09 14.65 5.80
C ALA A 525 20.70 14.57 6.43
N LEU A 526 20.68 14.22 7.72
CA LEU A 526 19.54 14.40 8.60
C LEU A 526 19.59 15.81 9.19
N PHE A 527 18.48 16.53 9.04
CA PHE A 527 18.26 17.84 9.64
C PHE A 527 17.19 17.74 10.72
N TYR A 528 17.38 18.49 11.79
CA TYR A 528 16.39 18.61 12.85
C TYR A 528 16.61 19.88 13.66
N HIS A 529 15.56 20.32 14.33
CA HIS A 529 15.60 21.43 15.26
C HIS A 529 15.63 20.93 16.69
N VAL A 530 16.40 21.61 17.54
CA VAL A 530 16.44 21.39 19.00
C VAL A 530 16.00 22.66 19.71
N ALA A 531 15.03 22.54 20.62
CA ALA A 531 14.76 23.54 21.64
C ALA A 531 15.35 23.09 22.98
N ASP A 532 16.18 23.92 23.60
CA ASP A 532 16.85 23.59 24.86
C ASP A 532 15.86 23.39 26.01
N ALA A 533 16.12 22.39 26.84
CA ALA A 533 15.39 22.17 28.08
C ALA A 533 15.69 23.31 29.08
N ASP A 534 14.65 23.76 29.80
CA ASP A 534 14.75 24.74 30.88
C ASP A 534 15.49 26.06 30.54
N SER A 535 15.54 26.43 29.26
CA SER A 535 16.23 27.65 28.80
C SER A 535 15.37 28.89 29.06
N PRO A 536 15.77 29.82 29.96
CA PRO A 536 15.04 31.08 30.18
C PRO A 536 15.04 31.95 28.94
N GLU A 537 16.06 31.81 28.10
CA GLU A 537 16.27 32.51 26.85
C GLU A 537 15.60 31.80 25.66
N ARG A 538 14.96 30.65 25.85
CA ARG A 538 14.31 29.84 24.80
C ARG A 538 15.24 29.58 23.61
N ARG A 539 16.48 29.18 23.89
CA ARG A 539 17.49 28.91 22.84
C ARG A 539 17.04 27.75 21.94
N THR A 540 17.32 27.89 20.65
CA THR A 540 16.95 26.94 19.61
C THR A 540 18.07 26.80 18.59
N HIS A 541 18.19 25.62 18.02
CA HIS A 541 19.32 25.23 17.17
C HIS A 541 18.83 24.43 15.96
N LEU A 542 19.51 24.59 14.82
CA LEU A 542 19.37 23.74 13.65
C LEU A 542 20.58 22.83 13.52
N TYR A 543 20.34 21.53 13.47
CA TYR A 543 21.37 20.52 13.28
C TYR A 543 21.33 20.03 11.83
N ALA A 544 22.50 19.85 11.23
CA ALA A 544 22.71 19.11 9.99
C ALA A 544 23.74 18.02 10.23
N VAL A 545 23.32 16.75 10.14
CA VAL A 545 24.19 15.59 10.40
C VAL A 545 24.34 14.78 9.12
N PRO A 546 25.53 14.75 8.49
CA PRO A 546 25.81 13.85 7.38
C PRO A 546 25.51 12.41 7.81
N TRP A 547 24.62 11.74 7.08
CA TRP A 547 24.15 10.41 7.45
C TRP A 547 23.76 9.59 6.22
N ASP A 548 24.33 8.40 6.15
CA ASP A 548 24.05 7.40 5.13
C ASP A 548 23.29 6.21 5.72
N PRO A 549 21.95 6.17 5.60
CA PRO A 549 21.13 5.11 6.18
C PRO A 549 21.37 3.72 5.57
N TYR A 550 22.13 3.62 4.49
CA TYR A 550 22.45 2.33 3.86
C TYR A 550 23.74 1.70 4.38
N THR A 551 24.62 2.49 4.99
CA THR A 551 25.93 2.01 5.49
C THR A 551 26.12 2.25 6.98
N GLU A 552 25.40 3.21 7.57
CA GLU A 552 25.50 3.56 8.99
C GLU A 552 24.25 3.08 9.73
N SER A 553 24.44 2.34 10.82
CA SER A 553 23.33 1.81 11.64
C SER A 553 22.69 2.83 12.58
N ALA A 554 23.34 3.98 12.78
CA ALA A 554 22.86 5.08 13.61
C ALA A 554 23.31 6.42 13.02
N VAL A 555 22.60 7.49 13.38
CA VAL A 555 22.93 8.87 13.01
C VAL A 555 24.17 9.31 13.81
N PRO A 556 25.28 9.68 13.15
CA PRO A 556 26.53 10.07 13.82
C PRO A 556 26.47 11.52 14.30
N VAL A 557 25.74 11.76 15.40
CA VAL A 557 25.44 13.12 15.94
C VAL A 557 26.72 13.93 16.23
N GLU A 558 27.83 13.28 16.53
CA GLU A 558 29.14 13.92 16.69
C GLU A 558 29.66 14.62 15.43
N LYS A 559 29.13 14.28 14.24
CA LYS A 559 29.43 14.94 12.96
C LYS A 559 28.51 16.14 12.67
N ALA A 560 27.65 16.54 13.61
CA ALA A 560 26.69 17.61 13.41
C ALA A 560 27.36 18.95 13.11
N VAL A 561 26.84 19.64 12.10
CA VAL A 561 27.06 21.07 11.89
C VAL A 561 25.86 21.83 12.42
N VAL A 562 26.07 22.62 13.47
CA VAL A 562 24.99 23.27 14.23
C VAL A 562 24.96 24.76 13.90
N LEU A 563 23.75 25.28 13.68
CA LEU A 563 23.47 26.70 13.60
C LEU A 563 22.63 27.13 14.80
N ASP A 564 23.17 28.05 15.61
CA ASP A 564 22.45 28.68 16.70
C ASP A 564 21.49 29.74 16.13
N LEU A 565 20.20 29.62 16.45
CA LEU A 565 19.22 30.58 15.98
C LEU A 565 19.24 31.85 16.84
N PRO A 566 19.30 33.05 16.22
CA PRO A 566 19.54 34.29 16.94
C PRO A 566 18.32 34.79 17.73
N VAL A 567 17.12 34.29 17.44
CA VAL A 567 15.88 34.73 18.08
C VAL A 567 15.37 33.69 19.08
N PRO A 568 15.08 34.06 20.34
CA PRO A 568 14.42 33.20 21.32
C PRO A 568 13.13 32.55 20.81
N GLY A 569 13.06 31.22 20.88
CA GLY A 569 11.89 30.42 20.48
C GLY A 569 11.66 30.39 18.97
N GLU A 570 12.70 30.61 18.18
CA GLU A 570 12.65 30.48 16.73
C GLU A 570 12.43 29.01 16.33
N PHE A 571 11.45 28.76 15.46
CA PHE A 571 10.99 27.40 15.12
C PHE A 571 10.88 27.24 13.61
N PRO A 572 11.44 26.17 13.01
CA PRO A 572 11.34 25.92 11.57
C PRO A 572 9.95 25.41 11.18
N TYR A 573 9.25 26.15 10.32
CA TYR A 573 7.93 25.76 9.84
C TYR A 573 7.97 24.89 8.59
N ALA A 574 8.90 25.15 7.68
CA ALA A 574 8.98 24.44 6.41
C ALA A 574 10.43 24.25 5.95
N TRP A 575 10.68 23.07 5.38
CA TRP A 575 11.94 22.68 4.76
C TRP A 575 11.77 22.56 3.24
N GLY A 576 12.82 22.82 2.49
CA GLY A 576 12.82 22.73 1.03
C GLY A 576 14.17 22.33 0.47
N GLN A 577 14.21 22.04 -0.83
CA GLN A 577 15.44 21.76 -1.57
C GLN A 577 15.49 22.56 -2.85
N HIS A 578 16.65 23.15 -3.13
CA HIS A 578 16.90 23.90 -4.36
C HIS A 578 18.40 23.91 -4.66
N ASP A 579 18.77 23.62 -5.90
CA ASP A 579 20.16 23.66 -6.40
C ASP A 579 21.16 22.98 -5.46
N GLY A 580 20.88 21.71 -5.12
CA GLY A 580 21.74 20.86 -4.29
C GLY A 580 21.91 21.34 -2.84
N ALA A 581 21.01 22.19 -2.36
CA ALA A 581 21.00 22.68 -0.99
C ALA A 581 19.66 22.38 -0.30
N VAL A 582 19.72 22.22 1.02
CA VAL A 582 18.53 22.19 1.87
C VAL A 582 18.31 23.60 2.41
N VAL A 583 17.08 24.08 2.37
CA VAL A 583 16.67 25.38 2.92
C VAL A 583 15.59 25.21 3.97
N VAL A 584 15.54 26.14 4.91
CA VAL A 584 14.55 26.15 5.99
C VAL A 584 14.17 27.56 6.38
N ALA A 585 12.88 27.74 6.65
CA ALA A 585 12.30 29.01 7.07
C ALA A 585 11.68 28.90 8.46
N SER A 586 11.95 29.89 9.31
CA SER A 586 11.43 29.94 10.67
C SER A 586 10.18 30.80 10.82
N ASN A 587 9.52 30.66 11.98
CA ASN A 587 8.38 31.47 12.43
C ASN A 587 8.68 32.99 12.59
N ASN A 588 9.95 33.39 12.63
CA ASN A 588 10.40 34.78 12.71
C ASN A 588 11.06 35.25 11.40
N GLY A 589 10.95 34.45 10.35
CA GLY A 589 11.43 34.77 9.01
C GLY A 589 12.91 34.60 8.78
N GLY A 590 13.61 33.92 9.69
CA GLY A 590 14.94 33.42 9.42
C GLY A 590 14.88 32.47 8.23
N PHE A 591 15.72 32.69 7.22
CA PHE A 591 15.83 31.83 6.05
C PHE A 591 17.27 31.36 5.92
N TYR A 592 17.46 30.07 6.12
CA TYR A 592 18.77 29.45 6.25
C TYR A 592 18.95 28.40 5.17
N ARG A 593 20.16 28.32 4.63
CA ARG A 593 20.57 27.36 3.60
C ARG A 593 21.71 26.51 4.13
N PHE A 594 21.65 25.20 3.90
CA PHE A 594 22.76 24.29 4.11
C PHE A 594 23.26 23.77 2.77
N ARG A 595 24.54 24.03 2.46
CA ARG A 595 25.20 23.60 1.23
C ARG A 595 26.66 23.27 1.53
N ALA A 596 27.16 22.19 0.94
CA ALA A 596 28.58 21.80 1.03
C ALA A 596 29.15 21.76 2.47
N GLY A 597 28.35 21.31 3.44
CA GLY A 597 28.78 21.17 4.83
C GLY A 597 28.72 22.45 5.67
N ALA A 598 28.14 23.54 5.17
CA ALA A 598 28.06 24.81 5.88
C ALA A 598 26.63 25.40 5.86
N TRP A 599 26.30 26.10 6.95
CA TRP A 599 25.09 26.92 7.05
C TRP A 599 25.34 28.35 6.56
N GLU A 600 24.37 28.90 5.86
CA GLU A 600 24.34 30.26 5.35
C GLU A 600 23.00 30.91 5.72
N THR A 601 23.04 32.16 6.19
CA THR A 601 21.84 32.95 6.47
C THR A 601 21.52 33.83 5.27
N LEU A 602 20.45 33.53 4.54
CA LEU A 602 20.00 34.34 3.40
C LEU A 602 19.09 35.49 3.84
N ARG A 603 18.29 35.25 4.89
CA ARG A 603 17.49 36.28 5.56
C ARG A 603 17.61 36.11 7.07
N PRO A 604 18.04 37.14 7.83
CA PRO A 604 18.03 37.06 9.28
C PRO A 604 16.59 37.06 9.81
N ALA A 605 16.36 36.36 10.92
CA ALA A 605 15.10 36.44 11.63
C ALA A 605 14.87 37.83 12.23
N ASP A 606 13.61 38.28 12.23
CA ASP A 606 13.18 39.52 12.87
C ASP A 606 11.95 39.26 13.74
N PRO A 607 12.06 39.23 15.08
CA PRO A 607 10.93 38.97 15.97
C PRO A 607 9.89 40.10 15.97
N LYS A 608 10.19 41.26 15.37
CA LYS A 608 9.28 42.41 15.31
C LYS A 608 8.39 42.39 14.07
N THR A 609 8.77 41.62 13.05
CA THR A 609 8.08 41.57 11.76
C THR A 609 7.65 40.15 11.45
N SER A 610 6.35 39.94 11.32
CA SER A 610 5.82 38.65 10.86
C SER A 610 6.29 38.32 9.44
N PHE A 611 7.04 37.24 9.30
CA PHE A 611 7.40 36.65 8.02
C PHE A 611 7.52 35.15 8.22
N GLN A 612 6.51 34.38 7.82
CA GLN A 612 6.47 32.93 8.06
C GLN A 612 6.25 32.21 6.75
N ILE A 613 6.99 31.13 6.53
CA ILE A 613 6.78 30.25 5.38
C ILE A 613 6.23 28.92 5.88
N TYR A 614 5.02 28.58 5.45
CA TYR A 614 4.29 27.39 5.91
C TYR A 614 4.45 26.18 4.97
N THR A 615 4.81 26.43 3.71
CA THR A 615 4.92 25.39 2.69
C THR A 615 6.01 25.71 1.69
N MET A 616 6.70 24.67 1.21
CA MET A 616 7.69 24.76 0.14
C MET A 616 7.47 23.64 -0.89
N LEU A 617 7.55 23.97 -2.17
CA LEU A 617 7.32 23.03 -3.26
C LEU A 617 8.11 23.44 -4.50
N ASN A 618 8.79 22.48 -5.16
CA ASN A 618 9.39 22.73 -6.47
C ASN A 618 8.34 22.60 -7.58
N TYR A 619 8.14 23.66 -8.36
CA TYR A 619 7.24 23.67 -9.52
C TYR A 619 7.98 24.22 -10.74
N ARG A 620 8.14 23.37 -11.77
CA ARG A 620 8.90 23.68 -13.01
C ARG A 620 10.24 24.36 -12.76
N GLY A 621 11.05 23.79 -11.85
CA GLY A 621 12.38 24.28 -11.49
C GLY A 621 12.43 25.41 -10.47
N ARG A 622 11.29 26.03 -10.14
CA ARG A 622 11.19 27.12 -9.15
C ARG A 622 10.90 26.54 -7.77
N LEU A 623 11.63 26.96 -6.74
CA LEU A 623 11.23 26.66 -5.35
C LEU A 623 10.21 27.71 -4.91
N LEU A 624 8.93 27.34 -4.88
CA LEU A 624 7.84 28.18 -4.41
C LEU A 624 7.63 28.02 -2.91
N MET A 625 7.23 29.09 -2.25
CA MET A 625 7.10 29.20 -0.79
C MET A 625 5.82 29.94 -0.42
N GLY A 626 4.95 29.33 0.38
CA GLY A 626 3.70 29.96 0.83
C GLY A 626 3.90 30.79 2.09
N GLN A 627 3.53 32.09 2.04
CA GLN A 627 3.92 33.07 3.06
C GLN A 627 2.76 33.67 3.84
N TYR A 628 3.05 34.00 5.10
CA TYR A 628 2.29 34.91 5.96
C TYR A 628 3.12 36.16 6.29
N PRO A 629 2.56 37.38 6.21
CA PRO A 629 1.12 37.70 6.24
C PRO A 629 0.44 38.04 4.92
N THR A 630 1.12 37.88 3.78
CA THR A 630 0.54 38.26 2.47
C THR A 630 -0.49 37.24 1.97
N GLY A 631 -0.33 35.97 2.33
CA GLY A 631 -1.06 34.85 1.72
C GLY A 631 -0.59 34.57 0.30
N GLU A 632 0.56 35.11 -0.08
CA GLU A 632 1.12 35.05 -1.42
C GLU A 632 2.39 34.19 -1.42
N LEU A 633 2.87 33.89 -2.62
CA LEU A 633 4.00 33.03 -2.86
C LEU A 633 5.28 33.86 -2.93
N PHE A 634 6.36 33.24 -2.49
CA PHE A 634 7.73 33.69 -2.70
C PHE A 634 8.46 32.63 -3.51
N GLU A 635 9.53 33.01 -4.17
CA GLU A 635 10.46 32.07 -4.78
C GLU A 635 11.90 32.43 -4.45
N LEU A 636 12.77 31.41 -4.48
CA LEU A 636 14.20 31.61 -4.34
C LEU A 636 14.83 31.82 -5.72
N VAL A 637 15.44 32.99 -5.95
CA VAL A 637 16.20 33.31 -7.18
C VAL A 637 17.64 33.62 -6.79
N GLY A 638 18.53 32.66 -7.03
CA GLY A 638 19.89 32.73 -6.50
C GLY A 638 19.86 32.73 -4.97
N ASP A 639 20.20 33.88 -4.37
CA ASP A 639 20.21 34.07 -2.92
C ASP A 639 19.05 34.97 -2.43
N GLU A 640 18.20 35.46 -3.34
CA GLU A 640 17.11 36.38 -3.03
C GLU A 640 15.76 35.67 -2.88
N LEU A 641 15.03 36.01 -1.81
CA LEU A 641 13.61 35.66 -1.65
C LEU A 641 12.76 36.68 -2.40
N ARG A 642 12.35 36.35 -3.63
CA ARG A 642 11.52 37.20 -4.47
C ARG A 642 10.05 36.99 -4.16
N HIS A 643 9.35 38.08 -3.84
CA HIS A 643 7.90 38.09 -3.64
C HIS A 643 7.15 38.01 -4.98
N LEU A 644 6.10 37.19 -5.05
CA LEU A 644 5.18 37.08 -6.19
C LEU A 644 3.84 37.77 -5.84
N PRO A 645 3.72 39.08 -6.13
CA PRO A 645 2.54 39.85 -5.72
C PRO A 645 1.27 39.30 -6.37
N GLY A 646 0.21 39.17 -5.58
CA GLY A 646 -1.10 38.69 -6.02
C GLY A 646 -1.18 37.20 -6.37
N CYS A 647 -0.17 36.39 -6.02
CA CYS A 647 -0.13 34.95 -6.35
C CYS A 647 -0.13 34.09 -5.07
N PRO A 648 -1.16 33.29 -4.75
CA PRO A 648 -2.46 33.29 -5.40
C PRO A 648 -3.28 34.57 -5.11
N PRO A 649 -4.30 34.86 -5.94
CA PRO A 649 -5.20 35.99 -5.71
C PRO A 649 -5.95 35.88 -4.39
N ARG A 650 -6.63 36.95 -4.02
CA ARG A 650 -7.53 36.97 -2.85
C ARG A 650 -8.92 36.50 -3.24
N ALA A 651 -9.61 35.80 -2.34
CA ALA A 651 -11.03 35.54 -2.54
C ALA A 651 -11.80 36.86 -2.71
N PRO A 652 -12.82 36.90 -3.59
CA PRO A 652 -13.67 38.07 -3.76
C PRO A 652 -14.23 38.56 -2.42
N GLY A 653 -14.00 39.84 -2.09
CA GLY A 653 -14.47 40.45 -0.85
C GLY A 653 -13.63 40.14 0.40
N ALA A 654 -12.55 39.36 0.31
CA ALA A 654 -11.67 39.09 1.45
C ALA A 654 -10.73 40.27 1.76
N SER A 655 -10.46 40.50 3.05
CA SER A 655 -9.46 41.47 3.52
C SER A 655 -8.07 41.19 2.93
N PRO A 656 -7.29 42.23 2.56
CA PRO A 656 -5.91 42.07 2.12
C PRO A 656 -4.92 41.81 3.26
N ARG A 657 -5.37 41.86 4.52
CA ARG A 657 -4.51 41.75 5.70
C ARG A 657 -4.48 40.32 6.20
N ALA A 658 -3.33 39.92 6.76
CA ALA A 658 -3.14 38.66 7.49
C ALA A 658 -3.74 37.45 6.73
N ARG A 659 -3.07 37.03 5.67
CA ARG A 659 -3.36 35.79 4.95
C ARG A 659 -2.16 34.85 5.06
N GLU A 660 -2.41 33.54 5.03
CA GLU A 660 -1.36 32.52 5.08
C GLU A 660 -1.55 31.57 3.89
N ALA A 661 -0.61 31.52 2.94
CA ALA A 661 -0.56 30.43 1.96
C ALA A 661 0.05 29.22 2.65
N GLN A 662 -0.78 28.25 3.04
CA GLN A 662 -0.41 27.24 4.03
C GLN A 662 0.02 25.91 3.46
N SER A 663 -0.58 25.51 2.35
CA SER A 663 -0.37 24.20 1.77
C SER A 663 -0.27 24.31 0.26
N MET A 664 0.59 23.48 -0.32
CA MET A 664 0.76 23.34 -1.76
C MET A 664 0.78 21.87 -2.17
N ALA A 665 0.30 21.59 -3.38
CA ALA A 665 0.45 20.29 -4.02
C ALA A 665 0.52 20.45 -5.54
N ILE A 666 1.15 19.48 -6.20
CA ILE A 666 0.99 19.28 -7.65
C ILE A 666 -0.03 18.16 -7.84
N TYR A 667 -1.13 18.45 -8.53
CA TYR A 667 -2.17 17.48 -8.83
C TYR A 667 -2.59 17.60 -10.29
N ARG A 668 -2.50 16.49 -11.04
CA ARG A 668 -2.73 16.44 -12.50
C ARG A 668 -1.89 17.48 -13.29
N GLY A 669 -0.69 17.80 -12.78
CA GLY A 669 0.23 18.78 -13.38
C GLY A 669 0.01 20.23 -12.95
N ASP A 670 -1.09 20.53 -12.27
CA ASP A 670 -1.41 21.90 -11.83
C ASP A 670 -0.90 22.13 -10.42
N LEU A 671 -0.51 23.37 -10.13
CA LEU A 671 -0.20 23.81 -8.77
C LEU A 671 -1.50 24.16 -8.05
N TYR A 672 -1.69 23.60 -6.86
CA TYR A 672 -2.77 23.96 -5.94
C TYR A 672 -2.21 24.64 -4.71
N VAL A 673 -2.91 25.67 -4.21
CA VAL A 673 -2.54 26.43 -3.01
C VAL A 673 -3.75 26.62 -2.10
N GLY A 674 -3.64 26.16 -0.86
CA GLY A 674 -4.63 26.39 0.20
C GLY A 674 -4.29 27.63 1.02
N VAL A 675 -5.27 28.51 1.27
CA VAL A 675 -5.04 29.82 1.90
C VAL A 675 -5.98 30.08 3.09
N TRP A 676 -5.39 30.54 4.19
CA TRP A 676 -6.05 31.10 5.37
C TRP A 676 -6.22 32.63 5.18
N PRO A 677 -7.28 33.29 5.67
CA PRO A 677 -8.18 32.88 6.76
C PRO A 677 -9.54 32.33 6.37
N TRP A 678 -9.81 32.14 5.09
CA TRP A 678 -11.14 31.75 4.61
C TRP A 678 -11.23 30.30 4.12
N GLY A 679 -10.13 29.53 4.15
CA GLY A 679 -10.09 28.15 3.69
C GLY A 679 -10.35 28.02 2.18
N GLU A 680 -9.75 28.93 1.42
CA GLU A 680 -9.88 29.01 -0.04
C GLU A 680 -8.80 28.15 -0.74
N LEU A 681 -9.19 27.51 -1.84
CA LEU A 681 -8.30 26.71 -2.69
C LEU A 681 -8.16 27.37 -4.06
N TRP A 682 -6.91 27.58 -4.47
CA TRP A 682 -6.53 28.18 -5.75
C TRP A 682 -5.76 27.18 -6.60
N ARG A 683 -5.93 27.25 -7.93
CA ARG A 683 -5.24 26.39 -8.90
C ARG A 683 -4.56 27.24 -9.97
N MET A 684 -3.32 26.89 -10.31
CA MET A 684 -2.56 27.46 -11.43
C MET A 684 -2.15 26.33 -12.38
N LYS A 685 -2.61 26.39 -13.64
CA LYS A 685 -2.38 25.35 -14.66
C LYS A 685 -1.03 25.50 -15.37
N ASP A 686 -0.54 26.73 -15.44
CA ASP A 686 0.71 27.09 -16.10
C ASP A 686 1.40 28.20 -15.29
N PRO A 687 2.73 28.20 -15.10
CA PRO A 687 3.44 29.20 -14.30
C PRO A 687 3.27 30.63 -14.81
N GLU A 688 2.98 30.81 -16.10
CA GLU A 688 2.67 32.09 -16.73
C GLU A 688 1.16 32.31 -16.91
N GLY A 689 0.34 31.37 -16.43
CA GLY A 689 -1.11 31.36 -16.59
C GLY A 689 -1.87 32.05 -15.46
N GLU A 690 -3.19 32.14 -15.68
CA GLU A 690 -4.13 32.69 -14.70
C GLU A 690 -4.41 31.71 -13.55
N TRP A 691 -4.84 32.27 -12.42
CA TRP A 691 -5.29 31.52 -11.25
C TRP A 691 -6.80 31.26 -11.30
N ASP A 692 -7.18 30.00 -11.16
CA ASP A 692 -8.57 29.58 -11.01
C ASP A 692 -8.94 29.51 -9.51
N TYR A 693 -10.06 30.14 -9.15
CA TYR A 693 -10.69 29.91 -7.85
C TYR A 693 -11.39 28.55 -7.86
N VAL A 694 -10.86 27.60 -7.09
CA VAL A 694 -11.38 26.21 -7.05
C VAL A 694 -12.58 26.12 -6.11
N GLY A 695 -12.51 26.80 -4.97
CA GLY A 695 -13.62 26.84 -4.02
C GLY A 695 -13.18 27.19 -2.59
N ARG A 696 -14.17 27.19 -1.70
CA ARG A 696 -14.00 27.37 -0.25
C ARG A 696 -14.47 26.11 0.45
N LEU A 697 -13.67 25.59 1.38
CA LEU A 697 -13.97 24.34 2.11
C LEU A 697 -14.80 24.57 3.39
N PHE A 698 -15.34 25.78 3.54
CA PHE A 698 -16.16 26.21 4.67
C PHE A 698 -17.40 26.94 4.16
N THR A 699 -18.56 26.65 4.75
CA THR A 699 -19.84 27.24 4.33
C THR A 699 -20.21 28.49 5.11
N HIS A 700 -19.59 28.72 6.26
CA HIS A 700 -19.86 29.86 7.14
C HIS A 700 -18.57 30.41 7.75
N PRO A 701 -18.54 31.67 8.23
CA PRO A 701 -19.51 32.72 7.92
C PRO A 701 -19.27 33.26 6.50
N GLU A 702 -20.13 34.14 5.99
CA GLU A 702 -19.87 34.83 4.71
C GLU A 702 -18.58 35.67 4.77
N ILE A 703 -17.86 35.75 3.64
CA ILE A 703 -16.67 36.59 3.52
C ILE A 703 -17.09 38.05 3.50
N ARG A 704 -16.45 38.88 4.33
CA ARG A 704 -16.69 40.33 4.40
C ARG A 704 -15.38 41.11 4.38
N PRO A 705 -15.29 42.24 3.66
CA PRO A 705 -14.03 42.97 3.50
C PRO A 705 -13.52 43.62 4.79
N GLU A 706 -14.41 43.93 5.73
CA GLU A 706 -14.10 44.47 7.05
C GLU A 706 -13.62 43.42 8.07
N VAL A 707 -13.82 42.13 7.78
CA VAL A 707 -13.43 41.01 8.64
C VAL A 707 -12.09 40.47 8.17
N THR A 708 -11.08 40.44 9.04
CA THR A 708 -9.76 39.91 8.68
C THR A 708 -9.80 38.39 8.71
N ALA A 709 -10.29 37.80 9.80
CA ALA A 709 -10.52 36.37 9.92
C ALA A 709 -11.92 36.06 10.50
N PRO A 710 -12.53 34.91 10.14
CA PRO A 710 -13.78 34.45 10.73
C PRO A 710 -13.84 34.57 12.26
N TYR A 711 -14.97 35.08 12.75
CA TYR A 711 -15.35 35.12 14.16
C TYR A 711 -14.47 35.99 15.09
N GLU A 712 -13.66 36.91 14.55
CA GLU A 712 -12.82 37.79 15.36
C GLU A 712 -13.62 38.64 16.36
N ALA A 713 -14.78 39.17 15.94
CA ALA A 713 -15.61 40.02 16.79
C ALA A 713 -16.23 39.24 17.95
N GLU A 714 -16.72 38.03 17.66
CA GLU A 714 -17.32 37.10 18.61
C GLU A 714 -16.29 36.63 19.63
N MET A 715 -15.08 36.25 19.19
CA MET A 715 -13.99 35.89 20.08
C MET A 715 -13.53 37.07 20.94
N THR A 716 -13.49 38.28 20.37
CA THR A 716 -13.19 39.51 21.13
C THR A 716 -14.23 39.76 22.21
N ALA A 717 -15.52 39.61 21.90
CA ALA A 717 -16.62 39.77 22.84
C ALA A 717 -16.58 38.75 23.99
N LEU A 718 -16.07 37.54 23.72
CA LEU A 718 -15.82 36.50 24.72
C LEU A 718 -14.54 36.73 25.55
N GLY A 719 -13.77 37.79 25.28
CA GLY A 719 -12.53 38.10 26.01
C GLY A 719 -11.35 37.19 25.65
N GLU A 720 -11.38 36.57 24.47
CA GLU A 720 -10.35 35.62 24.04
C GLU A 720 -9.04 36.32 23.67
N LYS A 721 -7.91 35.75 24.11
CA LYS A 721 -6.57 36.32 23.83
C LYS A 721 -6.18 36.21 22.35
N VAL A 722 -6.74 35.22 21.65
CA VAL A 722 -6.49 34.98 20.23
C VAL A 722 -7.82 35.13 19.50
N ASN A 723 -8.13 36.35 19.07
CA ASN A 723 -9.41 36.66 18.43
C ASN A 723 -9.60 35.92 17.09
N ASN A 724 -8.53 35.65 16.35
CA ASN A 724 -8.58 34.92 15.08
C ASN A 724 -8.42 33.39 15.21
N LEU A 725 -8.74 32.81 16.37
CA LEU A 725 -8.59 31.38 16.65
C LEU A 725 -9.32 30.49 15.64
N TRP A 726 -10.52 30.90 15.24
CA TRP A 726 -11.42 30.17 14.34
C TRP A 726 -11.29 30.61 12.88
N GLY A 727 -10.18 31.25 12.52
CA GLY A 727 -9.84 31.42 11.11
C GLY A 727 -9.64 30.05 10.42
N GLN A 728 -10.00 29.99 9.15
CA GLN A 728 -10.22 28.74 8.42
C GLN A 728 -9.00 28.37 7.59
N ARG A 729 -8.45 27.18 7.88
CA ARG A 729 -7.22 26.67 7.27
C ARG A 729 -7.51 25.53 6.32
N ILE A 730 -6.75 25.47 5.23
CA ILE A 730 -6.47 24.23 4.50
C ILE A 730 -5.04 23.83 4.88
N THR A 731 -4.91 22.92 5.85
CA THR A 731 -3.60 22.60 6.44
C THR A 731 -2.77 21.69 5.55
N SER A 732 -3.42 20.87 4.72
CA SER A 732 -2.74 19.84 3.93
C SER A 732 -3.42 19.59 2.59
N LEU A 733 -2.60 19.40 1.56
CA LEU A 733 -2.99 18.95 0.23
C LEU A 733 -2.14 17.73 -0.11
N VAL A 734 -2.76 16.57 -0.28
CA VAL A 734 -2.05 15.30 -0.51
C VAL A 734 -2.63 14.59 -1.74
N PRO A 735 -1.90 14.54 -2.87
CA PRO A 735 -2.30 13.74 -4.02
C PRO A 735 -2.38 12.27 -3.65
N LEU A 736 -3.52 11.65 -3.97
CA LEU A 736 -3.87 10.30 -3.60
C LEU A 736 -4.52 9.61 -4.81
N THR A 737 -3.77 8.77 -5.53
CA THR A 737 -4.26 8.06 -6.73
C THR A 737 -4.92 9.01 -7.75
N ARG A 738 -6.26 9.03 -7.82
CA ARG A 738 -7.09 9.84 -8.72
C ARG A 738 -7.79 11.00 -7.98
N ARG A 739 -7.38 11.31 -6.75
CA ARG A 739 -7.98 12.29 -5.85
C ARG A 739 -6.92 13.24 -5.29
N LEU A 740 -7.37 14.42 -4.88
CA LEU A 740 -6.62 15.28 -3.97
C LEU A 740 -7.29 15.25 -2.59
N ILE A 741 -6.57 14.82 -1.56
CA ILE A 741 -7.08 14.83 -0.19
C ILE A 741 -6.71 16.14 0.49
N ILE A 742 -7.71 16.72 1.14
CA ILE A 742 -7.67 18.08 1.67
C ILE A 742 -8.14 18.01 3.12
N SER A 743 -7.33 18.52 4.06
CA SER A 743 -7.75 18.68 5.45
C SER A 743 -7.95 20.14 5.82
N THR A 744 -8.98 20.37 6.64
CA THR A 744 -9.31 21.69 7.17
C THR A 744 -8.94 21.79 8.65
N ALA A 745 -8.72 23.00 9.16
CA ALA A 745 -8.51 23.21 10.59
C ALA A 745 -8.82 24.63 11.04
N ASN A 746 -8.91 24.83 12.36
CA ASN A 746 -8.75 26.15 12.95
C ASN A 746 -7.26 26.45 13.22
N LYS A 747 -6.95 27.62 13.79
CA LYS A 747 -5.57 28.12 13.92
C LYS A 747 -4.62 27.19 14.68
N ASN A 748 -5.08 26.47 15.70
CA ASN A 748 -4.20 25.68 16.57
C ASN A 748 -4.79 24.34 17.02
N GLY A 749 -5.82 23.84 16.34
CA GLY A 749 -6.57 22.66 16.77
C GLY A 749 -7.34 22.89 18.06
N ALA A 750 -7.87 24.08 18.31
CA ALA A 750 -8.74 24.33 19.46
C ALA A 750 -9.97 23.41 19.41
N PRO A 751 -10.29 22.66 20.48
CA PRO A 751 -11.54 21.92 20.51
C PRO A 751 -12.73 22.89 20.53
N TYR A 752 -13.88 22.44 20.05
CA TYR A 752 -15.13 23.17 20.21
C TYR A 752 -15.55 23.22 21.69
N GLU A 753 -16.09 24.35 22.11
CA GLU A 753 -16.64 24.56 23.45
C GLU A 753 -18.10 25.02 23.33
N PRO A 754 -19.04 24.50 24.14
CA PRO A 754 -20.47 24.85 24.03
C PRO A 754 -20.80 26.34 24.16
N ARG A 755 -19.93 27.14 24.80
CA ARG A 755 -20.07 28.60 24.89
C ARG A 755 -19.90 29.34 23.56
N LEU A 756 -19.36 28.67 22.54
CA LEU A 756 -19.13 29.23 21.21
C LEU A 756 -20.40 29.10 20.37
N GLU A 757 -21.47 29.78 20.75
CA GLU A 757 -22.79 29.69 20.12
C GLU A 757 -22.76 29.98 18.61
N PHE A 758 -21.82 30.80 18.14
CA PHE A 758 -21.65 31.08 16.71
C PHE A 758 -21.16 29.86 15.88
N LEU A 759 -20.66 28.81 16.55
CA LEU A 759 -20.24 27.52 16.01
C LEU A 759 -21.18 26.36 16.41
N SER A 760 -22.38 26.66 16.95
CA SER A 760 -23.42 25.66 17.21
C SER A 760 -23.92 24.99 15.92
N ASP A 761 -24.86 24.05 16.05
CA ASP A 761 -25.52 23.37 14.92
C ASP A 761 -24.51 22.68 13.99
N ASP A 762 -23.53 22.00 14.59
CA ASP A 762 -22.46 21.26 13.92
C ASP A 762 -21.55 22.08 12.99
N ARG A 763 -21.63 23.43 13.01
CA ARG A 763 -20.73 24.33 12.26
C ARG A 763 -19.25 24.11 12.58
N TRP A 764 -18.93 23.81 13.84
CA TRP A 764 -17.56 23.48 14.24
C TRP A 764 -17.02 22.22 13.53
N ARG A 765 -17.88 21.34 12.99
CA ARG A 765 -17.46 20.11 12.31
C ARG A 765 -16.78 20.35 10.96
N GLU A 766 -16.87 21.57 10.41
CA GLU A 766 -16.08 21.95 9.22
C GLU A 766 -14.59 22.11 9.55
N TYR A 767 -14.22 22.28 10.82
CA TYR A 767 -12.82 22.34 11.26
C TYR A 767 -12.34 20.94 11.62
N GLY A 768 -11.21 20.49 11.06
CA GLY A 768 -10.71 19.11 11.17
C GLY A 768 -11.41 18.12 10.23
N ALA A 769 -12.18 18.62 9.27
CA ALA A 769 -12.79 17.80 8.23
C ALA A 769 -11.75 17.36 7.20
N VAL A 770 -12.01 16.23 6.56
CA VAL A 770 -11.19 15.71 5.47
C VAL A 770 -12.09 15.54 4.25
N HIS A 771 -11.62 16.01 3.10
CA HIS A 771 -12.34 15.97 1.83
C HIS A 771 -11.50 15.30 0.76
N GLU A 772 -12.16 14.65 -0.20
CA GLU A 772 -11.59 14.34 -1.50
C GLU A 772 -12.11 15.29 -2.58
N MET A 773 -11.24 15.58 -3.55
CA MET A 773 -11.55 16.30 -4.79
C MET A 773 -11.19 15.47 -6.02
#